data_AF-A0A7S4T9X3-F1
#
_entry.id   AF-A0A7S4T9X3-F1
#
_cell.length_a   1.000
_cell.length_b   1.000
_cell.length_c   1.000
_cell.angle_alpha   90.00
_cell.angle_beta   90.00
_cell.angle_gamma   90.00
#
_symmetry.space_group_name_H-M   'P 1'
#
loop_
_entity.id
_entity.type
_entity.pdbx_description
1 polymer ?
#
loop_
_entity_poly.entity_id
_entity_poly.type
_entity_poly.pdbx_seq_one_letter_code
_entity_poly.pdbx_strand_id
1 'polypeptide(L)'
;MEHLLQNASITTTHHRLLVLILLLTACCSIPVTSAAQGTDLGGGVITRTPVSDQSRIAYDLRQMFESLPDDGNRAKNVYMAGFYSALYDSFGNALPNKRSIRSFSTEAGNGKFSSEPTFLFHMAGLSNNFDPNTYDLHYTYADDFVMSALQDSDSGTLAAEAARALNLWMYCAHELWQSLDQCTTASRADINNDVLGLTDNAKGAHSIDEFIAYWIGEGQTAGSSTQGYALYALTQQAGQLFNTLNPTGEAKANTNIKLLYENKARTALAASDTCTEESDTVEQLWHINNSLLSQMYVPLLQMLIHNMVQGDVKRVRMYALAVVPQFAQCRPSVYRRLKSALLEKDYDGSKRNDILTDLQSLYSCLGISCKDIGAYQTDVLGACGDPPVSFPMAEYIPSSPVREYAELDLDIWNMKLLLNYGEKAYPMAKYLYLHGKNSYIPADENDADAEKVHRTLHSLAESDFRKKASPYYEAFVEYFNDNFYSDRIILDSLGRKGRWGDNNADFVGGGTFDQRYEVISTILQYQVVHLYLLAEIEDAVEDCIKQDVTDNDGNLHSWDEVAALVIGSLEGAGQGGSKDFRDGQFIWSLANKMSVDFGSAEDGFALVNSEIEDLLYAGKGMIQSYDCADFTKVVTRLRNIMLIPLIQSVIKYATKMEGLSYESNADAVAKGEAFTLCALPIIYHYDKDGAKVIEMNMLSPLTRSRFNPKLKGTQMTYVEEGPQAVADAFWKTMRALELPSRFVGSLDGADPSKLGEIAGSASNMKLSLATFSTSVAISVLGSLYLFFG
;
A
#
# COMPACT_ATOMS: atom_id res chain seq x y z
N MET A 1 -3.66 55.65 27.61
CA MET A 1 -3.39 56.85 28.43
C MET A 1 -3.74 58.06 27.60
N GLU A 2 -4.74 58.80 28.08
CA GLU A 2 -5.33 59.98 27.47
C GLU A 2 -4.31 61.10 27.24
N HIS A 3 -4.46 61.89 26.15
CA HIS A 3 -4.99 63.25 26.26
C HIS A 3 -5.11 63.97 24.90
N LEU A 4 -6.35 64.39 24.62
CA LEU A 4 -6.82 65.67 24.05
C LEU A 4 -6.66 66.00 22.56
N LEU A 5 -7.83 65.92 21.91
CA LEU A 5 -8.32 66.74 20.80
C LEU A 5 -8.36 68.24 21.14
N GLN A 6 -8.02 69.11 20.18
CA GLN A 6 -8.84 70.27 19.80
C GLN A 6 -8.37 70.97 18.50
N ASN A 7 -9.33 71.08 17.55
CA ASN A 7 -9.66 72.21 16.67
C ASN A 7 -8.69 72.74 15.59
N ALA A 8 -8.98 72.34 14.35
CA ALA A 8 -9.58 73.15 13.26
C ALA A 8 -8.99 74.52 12.82
N SER A 9 -8.56 74.52 11.53
CA SER A 9 -8.92 75.48 10.45
C SER A 9 -8.22 76.88 10.42
N ILE A 10 -7.82 77.52 9.32
CA ILE A 10 -8.11 77.40 7.87
C ILE A 10 -7.12 78.33 7.10
N THR A 11 -6.83 77.98 5.84
CA THR A 11 -6.33 78.82 4.71
C THR A 11 -4.99 79.55 4.77
N THR A 12 -4.04 79.14 3.92
CA THR A 12 -3.67 79.82 2.65
C THR A 12 -2.27 79.36 2.20
N THR A 13 -2.17 78.50 1.20
CA THR A 13 -0.95 78.37 0.36
C THR A 13 -1.23 77.51 -0.89
N HIS A 14 -2.17 77.96 -1.73
CA HIS A 14 -2.55 77.31 -2.99
C HIS A 14 -1.55 77.48 -4.16
N HIS A 15 -0.29 77.77 -3.89
CA HIS A 15 0.72 77.96 -4.96
C HIS A 15 2.00 77.12 -4.82
N ARG A 16 2.10 76.26 -3.79
CA ARG A 16 3.22 75.30 -3.67
C ARG A 16 2.85 73.84 -3.92
N LEU A 17 1.55 73.50 -3.98
CA LEU A 17 1.11 72.12 -4.21
C LEU A 17 1.02 71.75 -5.71
N LEU A 18 0.77 72.70 -6.60
CA LEU A 18 0.64 72.40 -8.04
C LEU A 18 1.97 72.04 -8.73
N VAL A 19 3.11 72.55 -8.22
CA VAL A 19 4.44 72.22 -8.75
C VAL A 19 4.95 70.87 -8.23
N LEU A 20 4.46 70.41 -7.07
CA LEU A 20 4.81 69.09 -6.52
C LEU A 20 3.98 67.96 -7.16
N ILE A 21 2.75 68.23 -7.62
CA ILE A 21 1.88 67.24 -8.27
C ILE A 21 2.25 67.00 -9.75
N LEU A 22 2.88 67.98 -10.41
CA LEU A 22 3.35 67.84 -11.81
C LEU A 22 4.75 67.22 -11.95
N LEU A 23 5.48 66.98 -10.84
CA LEU A 23 6.79 66.30 -10.82
C LEU A 23 6.73 64.87 -10.25
N LEU A 24 5.58 64.44 -9.71
CA LEU A 24 5.33 63.06 -9.26
C LEU A 24 4.58 62.19 -10.29
N THR A 25 4.30 62.72 -11.48
CA THR A 25 3.58 62.03 -12.58
C THR A 25 4.50 61.51 -13.69
N ALA A 26 5.82 61.48 -13.48
CA ALA A 26 6.79 60.98 -14.45
C ALA A 26 7.93 60.19 -13.80
N CYS A 27 7.59 59.08 -13.13
CA CYS A 27 8.46 57.90 -12.97
C CYS A 27 7.67 56.81 -12.25
N CYS A 28 7.91 55.54 -12.62
CA CYS A 28 7.20 54.34 -12.17
C CYS A 28 5.79 54.13 -12.74
N SER A 29 5.71 53.87 -14.04
CA SER A 29 4.84 52.79 -14.53
C SER A 29 5.43 51.46 -14.03
N ILE A 30 5.21 51.13 -12.75
CA ILE A 30 5.30 49.74 -12.33
C ILE A 30 4.12 49.07 -13.04
N PRO A 31 4.34 48.04 -13.87
CA PRO A 31 3.21 47.26 -14.36
C PRO A 31 2.55 46.70 -13.10
N VAL A 32 1.34 47.17 -12.81
CA VAL A 32 0.42 46.41 -11.96
C VAL A 32 0.29 45.09 -12.71
N THR A 33 1.00 44.07 -12.25
CA THR A 33 0.80 42.70 -12.69
C THR A 33 -0.68 42.43 -12.46
N SER A 34 -1.47 42.39 -13.54
CA SER A 34 -2.82 41.88 -13.47
C SER A 34 -2.70 40.51 -12.80
N ALA A 35 -3.32 40.33 -11.64
CA ALA A 35 -3.50 38.99 -11.08
C ALA A 35 -4.05 38.13 -12.22
N ALA A 36 -3.29 37.14 -12.68
CA ALA A 36 -3.67 36.34 -13.83
C ALA A 36 -5.02 35.70 -13.49
N GLN A 37 -6.05 36.09 -14.24
CA GLN A 37 -7.40 35.59 -14.02
C GLN A 37 -7.41 34.10 -14.33
N GLY A 38 -7.95 33.29 -13.41
CA GLY A 38 -8.11 31.85 -13.58
C GLY A 38 -8.80 31.47 -14.90
N THR A 39 -8.62 30.24 -15.36
CA THR A 39 -9.17 29.78 -16.64
C THR A 39 -10.55 29.17 -16.44
N ASP A 40 -11.56 29.66 -17.16
CA ASP A 40 -12.84 28.96 -17.31
C ASP A 40 -12.64 27.82 -18.33
N LEU A 41 -12.72 26.59 -17.86
CA LEU A 41 -12.49 25.40 -18.67
C LEU A 41 -13.74 24.95 -19.44
N GLY A 42 -14.90 25.55 -19.16
CA GLY A 42 -16.19 24.92 -19.40
C GLY A 42 -16.49 23.86 -18.34
N GLY A 43 -17.59 23.13 -18.49
CA GLY A 43 -17.98 22.08 -17.52
C GLY A 43 -18.36 22.58 -16.11
N GLY A 44 -18.34 23.90 -15.88
CA GLY A 44 -18.68 24.56 -14.61
C GLY A 44 -17.50 24.82 -13.68
N VAL A 45 -16.24 24.67 -14.13
CA VAL A 45 -15.04 24.84 -13.29
C VAL A 45 -14.21 26.04 -13.75
N ILE A 46 -13.82 26.88 -12.79
CA ILE A 46 -12.86 27.99 -12.99
C ILE A 46 -11.64 27.74 -12.10
N THR A 47 -10.45 27.64 -12.70
CA THR A 47 -9.19 27.36 -11.99
C THR A 47 -8.66 28.58 -11.22
N ARG A 48 -7.66 28.38 -10.37
CA ARG A 48 -6.98 29.47 -9.64
C ARG A 48 -5.86 30.08 -10.48
N THR A 49 -5.18 29.23 -11.24
CA THR A 49 -4.02 29.57 -12.07
C THR A 49 -4.37 29.53 -13.56
N PRO A 50 -3.66 30.29 -14.41
CA PRO A 50 -3.87 30.24 -15.85
C PRO A 50 -3.39 28.89 -16.43
N VAL A 51 -4.32 28.10 -16.94
CA VAL A 51 -4.09 26.75 -17.49
C VAL A 51 -4.71 26.57 -18.88
N SER A 52 -4.99 27.68 -19.58
CA SER A 52 -5.58 27.68 -20.92
C SER A 52 -4.72 26.94 -21.94
N ASP A 53 -3.39 26.96 -21.80
CA ASP A 53 -2.52 26.28 -22.75
C ASP A 53 -2.54 24.75 -22.55
N GLN A 54 -2.70 24.29 -21.31
CA GLN A 54 -2.84 22.89 -20.96
C GLN A 54 -4.18 22.34 -21.44
N SER A 55 -5.29 23.05 -21.20
CA SER A 55 -6.62 22.61 -21.60
C SER A 55 -6.79 22.50 -23.12
N ARG A 56 -6.01 23.26 -23.91
CA ARG A 56 -5.96 23.19 -25.37
C ARG A 56 -5.43 21.89 -25.95
N ILE A 57 -4.85 21.00 -25.15
CA ILE A 57 -4.51 19.64 -25.61
C ILE A 57 -5.75 18.90 -26.12
N ALA A 58 -6.95 19.26 -25.65
CA ALA A 58 -8.21 18.72 -26.14
C ALA A 58 -8.46 19.01 -27.63
N TYR A 59 -7.94 20.13 -28.17
CA TYR A 59 -8.04 20.42 -29.59
C TYR A 59 -7.07 19.59 -30.44
N ASP A 60 -5.92 19.18 -29.90
CA ASP A 60 -5.06 18.20 -30.55
C ASP A 60 -5.78 16.84 -30.63
N LEU A 61 -6.43 16.39 -29.55
CA LEU A 61 -7.27 15.19 -29.57
C LEU A 61 -8.42 15.30 -30.59
N ARG A 62 -9.15 16.42 -30.61
CA ARG A 62 -10.19 16.69 -31.62
C ARG A 62 -9.64 16.52 -33.04
N GLN A 63 -8.51 17.17 -33.31
CA GLN A 63 -7.90 17.15 -34.63
C GLN A 63 -7.47 15.73 -35.02
N MET A 64 -7.03 14.90 -34.07
CA MET A 64 -6.78 13.47 -34.32
C MET A 64 -8.08 12.73 -34.68
N PHE A 65 -9.14 12.86 -33.88
CA PHE A 65 -10.44 12.22 -34.15
C PHE A 65 -11.02 12.60 -35.52
N GLU A 66 -10.93 13.87 -35.90
CA GLU A 66 -11.42 14.37 -37.19
C GLU A 66 -10.58 13.91 -38.38
N SER A 67 -9.27 13.68 -38.18
CA SER A 67 -8.37 13.33 -39.28
C SER A 67 -8.30 11.83 -39.54
N LEU A 68 -8.45 10.99 -38.51
CA LEU A 68 -8.28 9.53 -38.63
C LEU A 68 -9.19 8.83 -39.67
N PRO A 69 -10.44 9.28 -39.93
CA PRO A 69 -11.25 8.68 -41.00
C PRO A 69 -10.63 8.76 -42.40
N ASP A 70 -9.82 9.81 -42.68
CA ASP A 70 -9.38 10.14 -44.05
C ASP A 70 -7.85 10.32 -44.20
N ASP A 71 -7.14 10.73 -43.14
CA ASP A 71 -5.72 11.12 -43.17
C ASP A 71 -5.00 10.76 -41.85
N GLY A 72 -4.52 9.52 -41.76
CA GLY A 72 -3.72 9.03 -40.64
C GLY A 72 -2.37 9.77 -40.46
N ASN A 73 -1.81 10.36 -41.52
CA ASN A 73 -0.56 11.12 -41.42
C ASN A 73 -0.77 12.46 -40.71
N ARG A 74 -1.89 13.13 -40.98
CA ARG A 74 -2.26 14.34 -40.23
C ARG A 74 -2.48 14.03 -38.75
N ALA A 75 -3.22 12.96 -38.43
CA ALA A 75 -3.39 12.52 -37.05
C ALA A 75 -2.06 12.22 -36.36
N LYS A 76 -1.14 11.53 -37.04
CA LYS A 76 0.21 11.24 -36.56
C LYS A 76 1.02 12.51 -36.28
N ASN A 77 0.99 13.49 -37.18
CA ASN A 77 1.69 14.76 -36.98
C ASN A 77 1.16 15.53 -35.76
N VAL A 78 -0.17 15.54 -35.57
CA VAL A 78 -0.80 16.17 -34.40
C VAL A 78 -0.35 15.48 -33.12
N TYR A 79 -0.39 14.14 -33.09
CA TYR A 79 0.05 13.36 -31.94
C TYR A 79 1.52 13.62 -31.57
N MET A 80 2.41 13.63 -32.56
CA MET A 80 3.86 13.74 -32.36
C MET A 80 4.35 15.16 -32.04
N ALA A 81 3.74 16.20 -32.63
CA ALA A 81 4.25 17.56 -32.55
C ALA A 81 3.36 18.51 -31.74
N GLY A 82 2.05 18.22 -31.62
CA GLY A 82 1.06 19.15 -31.09
C GLY A 82 0.88 20.40 -31.97
N PHE A 83 -0.28 21.05 -31.86
CA PHE A 83 -0.57 22.29 -32.60
C PHE A 83 -1.15 23.39 -31.70
N TYR A 84 -1.94 23.03 -30.70
CA TYR A 84 -2.74 24.00 -29.95
C TYR A 84 -2.19 24.33 -28.56
N SER A 85 -1.51 23.39 -27.92
CA SER A 85 -1.05 23.52 -26.54
C SER A 85 0.34 24.18 -26.47
N ALA A 86 0.42 25.46 -26.05
CA ALA A 86 1.68 26.20 -26.05
C ALA A 86 2.62 25.80 -24.90
N LEU A 87 3.94 25.87 -25.17
CA LEU A 87 5.00 25.79 -24.18
C LEU A 87 5.65 27.16 -24.04
N TYR A 88 6.24 27.43 -22.87
CA TYR A 88 6.88 28.70 -22.56
C TYR A 88 8.28 28.48 -22.00
N ASP A 89 9.18 29.42 -22.24
CA ASP A 89 10.48 29.47 -21.57
C ASP A 89 10.36 30.02 -20.13
N SER A 90 11.47 30.03 -19.39
CA SER A 90 11.54 30.58 -18.02
C SER A 90 11.21 32.07 -17.91
N PHE A 91 11.15 32.79 -19.04
CA PHE A 91 10.79 34.20 -19.13
C PHE A 91 9.34 34.41 -19.57
N GLY A 92 8.57 33.34 -19.78
CA GLY A 92 7.18 33.38 -20.21
C GLY A 92 7.00 33.63 -21.71
N ASN A 93 8.03 33.50 -22.54
CA ASN A 93 7.90 33.60 -23.99
C ASN A 93 7.44 32.27 -24.58
N ALA A 94 6.48 32.32 -25.50
CA ALA A 94 6.00 31.14 -26.19
C ALA A 94 7.12 30.50 -27.02
N LEU A 95 7.36 29.21 -26.80
CA LEU A 95 8.32 28.43 -27.56
C LEU A 95 7.76 28.06 -28.95
N PRO A 96 8.64 27.85 -29.95
CA PRO A 96 8.21 27.42 -31.28
C PRO A 96 7.54 26.04 -31.28
N ASN A 97 8.02 25.12 -30.45
CA ASN A 97 7.44 23.80 -30.25
C ASN A 97 6.20 23.87 -29.35
N LYS A 98 5.25 22.96 -29.61
CA LYS A 98 4.03 22.80 -28.82
C LYS A 98 4.17 21.58 -27.91
N ARG A 99 3.37 21.56 -26.85
CA ARG A 99 3.16 20.38 -26.03
C ARG A 99 2.44 19.35 -26.90
N SER A 100 2.91 18.11 -26.89
CA SER A 100 2.36 17.03 -27.71
C SER A 100 1.80 15.93 -26.83
N ILE A 101 0.75 15.25 -27.29
CA ILE A 101 0.18 14.11 -26.54
C ILE A 101 1.20 12.96 -26.46
N ARG A 102 2.08 12.85 -27.45
CA ARG A 102 3.20 11.91 -27.41
C ARG A 102 4.13 12.15 -26.23
N SER A 103 4.41 13.42 -25.89
CA SER A 103 5.36 13.71 -24.81
C SER A 103 4.87 13.20 -23.45
N PHE A 104 3.56 13.09 -23.26
CA PHE A 104 2.97 12.51 -22.04
C PHE A 104 3.36 11.04 -21.79
N SER A 105 3.76 10.30 -22.83
CA SER A 105 4.30 8.94 -22.68
C SER A 105 5.82 8.92 -22.79
N THR A 106 6.42 9.67 -23.71
CA THR A 106 7.89 9.61 -23.90
C THR A 106 8.67 10.28 -22.76
N GLU A 107 8.09 11.27 -22.07
CA GLU A 107 8.71 11.88 -20.89
C GLU A 107 8.74 10.92 -19.68
N ALA A 108 7.78 10.00 -19.58
CA ALA A 108 7.82 8.92 -18.60
C ALA A 108 9.09 8.07 -18.79
N GLY A 109 9.43 7.79 -20.06
CA GLY A 109 10.67 7.16 -20.50
C GLY A 109 11.96 7.83 -20.00
N ASN A 110 11.90 9.14 -19.76
CA ASN A 110 13.04 9.93 -19.27
C ASN A 110 13.06 10.07 -17.74
N GLY A 111 12.23 9.30 -17.04
CA GLY A 111 12.19 9.26 -15.58
C GLY A 111 11.27 10.29 -14.93
N LYS A 112 10.48 11.06 -15.72
CA LYS A 112 9.58 12.09 -15.17
C LYS A 112 8.59 11.52 -14.14
N PHE A 113 8.09 10.31 -14.37
CA PHE A 113 7.10 9.65 -13.50
C PHE A 113 7.71 8.63 -12.53
N SER A 114 9.04 8.57 -12.46
CA SER A 114 9.75 7.41 -11.88
C SER A 114 9.65 7.27 -10.35
N SER A 115 8.91 8.15 -9.68
CA SER A 115 8.61 8.06 -8.24
C SER A 115 7.11 7.94 -7.94
N GLU A 116 6.23 7.92 -8.95
CA GLU A 116 4.79 8.12 -8.78
C GLU A 116 4.00 6.81 -8.63
N PRO A 117 3.26 6.58 -7.53
CA PRO A 117 2.67 5.28 -7.24
C PRO A 117 1.81 4.73 -8.38
N THR A 118 0.94 5.54 -8.98
CA THR A 118 0.07 5.10 -10.10
C THR A 118 0.88 4.60 -11.30
N PHE A 119 1.95 5.30 -11.66
CA PHE A 119 2.83 4.88 -12.74
C PHE A 119 3.63 3.63 -12.37
N LEU A 120 4.18 3.59 -11.14
CA LEU A 120 4.95 2.44 -10.66
C LEU A 120 4.12 1.16 -10.60
N PHE A 121 2.88 1.23 -10.11
CA PHE A 121 1.95 0.09 -10.13
C PHE A 121 1.60 -0.33 -11.56
N HIS A 122 1.46 0.63 -12.48
CA HIS A 122 1.27 0.33 -13.90
C HIS A 122 2.46 -0.46 -14.46
N MET A 123 3.70 -0.02 -14.19
CA MET A 123 4.91 -0.67 -14.68
C MET A 123 5.08 -2.07 -14.08
N ALA A 124 4.79 -2.22 -12.78
CA ALA A 124 4.73 -3.52 -12.13
C ALA A 124 3.70 -4.44 -12.81
N GLY A 125 2.53 -3.93 -13.19
CA GLY A 125 1.51 -4.66 -13.93
C GLY A 125 1.87 -5.00 -15.39
N LEU A 126 2.76 -4.25 -16.02
CA LEU A 126 3.24 -4.58 -17.37
C LEU A 126 4.40 -5.57 -17.35
N SER A 127 5.24 -5.52 -16.32
CA SER A 127 6.36 -6.43 -16.13
C SER A 127 5.96 -7.90 -15.98
N ASN A 128 6.91 -8.79 -16.25
CA ASN A 128 6.74 -10.21 -15.96
C ASN A 128 7.04 -10.47 -14.48
N ASN A 129 6.07 -11.04 -13.76
CA ASN A 129 6.22 -11.39 -12.34
C ASN A 129 6.68 -10.25 -11.42
N PHE A 130 6.35 -8.99 -11.74
CA PHE A 130 6.79 -7.82 -10.97
C PHE A 130 8.31 -7.67 -10.94
N ASP A 131 9.03 -8.11 -11.99
CA ASP A 131 10.48 -7.97 -12.09
C ASP A 131 10.87 -6.50 -12.35
N PRO A 132 11.50 -5.82 -11.37
CA PRO A 132 11.82 -4.40 -11.49
C PRO A 132 12.85 -4.11 -12.58
N ASN A 133 13.65 -5.10 -12.99
CA ASN A 133 14.62 -4.94 -14.07
C ASN A 133 13.98 -4.75 -15.44
N THR A 134 12.66 -4.98 -15.56
CA THR A 134 11.91 -4.87 -16.82
C THR A 134 11.00 -3.65 -16.88
N TYR A 135 10.90 -2.86 -15.82
CA TYR A 135 9.97 -1.72 -15.76
C TYR A 135 10.25 -0.68 -16.85
N ASP A 136 11.52 -0.34 -17.06
CA ASP A 136 11.95 0.65 -18.06
C ASP A 136 11.53 0.27 -19.49
N LEU A 137 11.38 -1.03 -19.79
CA LEU A 137 10.95 -1.52 -21.10
C LEU A 137 9.49 -1.15 -21.43
N HIS A 138 8.73 -0.71 -20.43
CA HIS A 138 7.30 -0.44 -20.54
C HIS A 138 6.95 1.04 -20.35
N TYR A 139 7.92 1.93 -20.09
CA TYR A 139 7.63 3.34 -19.84
C TYR A 139 6.89 4.03 -20.99
N THR A 140 7.13 3.61 -22.23
CA THR A 140 6.50 4.15 -23.44
C THR A 140 5.27 3.38 -23.91
N TYR A 141 4.67 2.52 -23.06
CA TYR A 141 3.56 1.63 -23.44
C TYR A 141 2.43 2.32 -24.22
N ALA A 142 2.10 3.57 -23.84
CA ALA A 142 1.06 4.35 -24.47
C ALA A 142 1.49 4.87 -25.85
N ASP A 143 2.72 5.38 -26.00
CA ASP A 143 3.29 5.75 -27.30
C ASP A 143 3.35 4.56 -28.25
N ASP A 144 3.83 3.41 -27.75
CA ASP A 144 3.95 2.19 -28.54
C ASP A 144 2.58 1.74 -29.07
N PHE A 145 1.53 1.79 -28.25
CA PHE A 145 0.17 1.47 -28.67
C PHE A 145 -0.37 2.47 -29.70
N VAL A 146 -0.29 3.78 -29.43
CA VAL A 146 -0.82 4.81 -30.32
C VAL A 146 -0.13 4.78 -31.68
N MET A 147 1.20 4.65 -31.68
CA MET A 147 1.99 4.60 -32.91
C MET A 147 1.71 3.34 -33.73
N SER A 148 1.43 2.21 -33.08
CA SER A 148 0.96 1.00 -33.76
C SER A 148 -0.43 1.19 -34.35
N ALA A 149 -1.37 1.79 -33.61
CA ALA A 149 -2.73 2.04 -34.10
C ALA A 149 -2.74 3.02 -35.28
N LEU A 150 -1.89 4.06 -35.27
CA LEU A 150 -1.75 5.01 -36.38
C LEU A 150 -1.24 4.38 -37.69
N GLN A 151 -0.60 3.21 -37.61
CA GLN A 151 -0.11 2.48 -38.79
C GLN A 151 -1.15 1.48 -39.34
N ASP A 152 -2.17 1.16 -38.55
CA ASP A 152 -3.23 0.24 -38.91
C ASP A 152 -4.40 0.99 -39.54
N SER A 153 -4.59 0.83 -40.85
CA SER A 153 -5.67 1.46 -41.61
C SER A 153 -7.07 1.03 -41.16
N ASP A 154 -7.17 -0.13 -40.50
CA ASP A 154 -8.45 -0.71 -40.06
C ASP A 154 -8.73 -0.39 -38.59
N SER A 155 -8.00 0.56 -38.00
CA SER A 155 -8.12 0.95 -36.59
C SER A 155 -9.12 2.11 -36.37
N GLY A 156 -9.50 2.82 -37.44
CA GLY A 156 -10.41 3.96 -37.35
C GLY A 156 -9.94 5.00 -36.33
N THR A 157 -10.77 5.32 -35.35
CA THR A 157 -10.47 6.30 -34.28
C THR A 157 -9.62 5.74 -33.13
N LEU A 158 -9.23 4.47 -33.16
CA LEU A 158 -8.55 3.79 -32.05
C LEU A 158 -7.29 4.53 -31.57
N ALA A 159 -6.51 5.11 -32.47
CA ALA A 159 -5.31 5.87 -32.10
C ALA A 159 -5.64 7.12 -31.26
N ALA A 160 -6.70 7.86 -31.60
CA ALA A 160 -7.14 9.02 -30.82
C ALA A 160 -7.77 8.60 -29.48
N GLU A 161 -8.52 7.49 -29.46
CA GLU A 161 -9.06 6.92 -28.23
C GLU A 161 -7.95 6.46 -27.28
N ALA A 162 -6.90 5.81 -27.79
CA ALA A 162 -5.72 5.41 -27.03
C ALA A 162 -4.92 6.61 -26.52
N ALA A 163 -4.72 7.64 -27.35
CA ALA A 163 -4.06 8.89 -26.93
C ALA A 163 -4.81 9.55 -25.76
N ARG A 164 -6.14 9.44 -25.71
CA ARG A 164 -6.96 9.90 -24.59
C ARG A 164 -6.89 8.97 -23.38
N ALA A 165 -7.09 7.67 -23.56
CA ALA A 165 -7.25 6.71 -22.46
C ALA A 165 -5.93 6.22 -21.84
N LEU A 166 -4.81 6.28 -22.59
CA LEU A 166 -3.49 5.85 -22.13
C LEU A 166 -2.59 7.06 -21.82
N ASN A 167 -2.36 7.95 -22.78
CA ASN A 167 -1.45 9.09 -22.58
C ASN A 167 -2.05 10.15 -21.64
N LEU A 168 -3.19 10.73 -22.01
CA LEU A 168 -3.79 11.83 -21.25
C LEU A 168 -4.22 11.38 -19.85
N TRP A 169 -4.77 10.16 -19.71
CA TRP A 169 -5.16 9.61 -18.41
C TRP A 169 -3.98 9.48 -17.44
N MET A 170 -2.86 8.89 -17.89
CA MET A 170 -1.67 8.75 -17.04
C MET A 170 -1.05 10.12 -16.73
N TYR A 171 -1.12 11.06 -17.67
CA TYR A 171 -0.63 12.42 -17.44
C TYR A 171 -1.49 13.18 -16.41
N CYS A 172 -2.81 12.98 -16.39
CA CYS A 172 -3.66 13.48 -15.31
C CYS A 172 -3.22 12.90 -13.94
N ALA A 173 -2.90 11.60 -13.88
CA ALA A 173 -2.39 10.99 -12.65
C ALA A 173 -1.03 11.58 -12.22
N HIS A 174 -0.14 11.84 -13.19
CA HIS A 174 1.13 12.53 -12.96
C HIS A 174 0.92 13.90 -12.29
N GLU A 175 0.02 14.74 -12.81
CA GLU A 175 -0.23 16.08 -12.25
C GLU A 175 -0.76 16.04 -10.81
N LEU A 176 -1.53 15.00 -10.45
CA LEU A 176 -1.94 14.79 -9.05
C LEU A 176 -0.73 14.55 -8.14
N TRP A 177 0.16 13.63 -8.52
CA TRP A 177 1.36 13.33 -7.75
C TRP A 177 2.37 14.48 -7.75
N GLN A 178 2.46 15.22 -8.84
CA GLN A 178 3.30 16.41 -8.96
C GLN A 178 2.83 17.51 -8.00
N SER A 179 1.52 17.67 -7.78
CA SER A 179 0.97 18.56 -6.76
C SER A 179 1.42 18.16 -5.34
N LEU A 180 1.38 16.87 -5.02
CA LEU A 180 1.83 16.36 -3.72
C LEU A 180 3.34 16.55 -3.52
N ASP A 181 4.13 16.23 -4.54
CA ASP A 181 5.60 16.35 -4.52
C ASP A 181 6.06 17.82 -4.34
N GLN A 182 5.40 18.76 -5.03
CA GLN A 182 5.65 20.19 -4.84
C GLN A 182 5.28 20.66 -3.44
N CYS A 183 4.12 20.25 -2.92
CA CYS A 183 3.69 20.59 -1.57
C CYS A 183 4.67 20.03 -0.51
N THR A 184 5.09 18.78 -0.69
CA THR A 184 6.10 18.11 0.14
C THR A 184 7.43 18.85 0.13
N THR A 185 7.88 19.26 -1.05
CA THR A 185 9.15 19.99 -1.19
C THR A 185 9.06 21.34 -0.49
N ALA A 186 7.94 22.04 -0.62
CA ALA A 186 7.71 23.32 0.04
C ALA A 186 7.58 23.23 1.58
N SER A 187 7.15 22.07 2.11
CA SER A 187 6.97 21.85 3.55
C SER A 187 8.27 21.57 4.31
N ARG A 188 9.39 21.43 3.60
CA ARG A 188 10.70 21.13 4.20
C ARG A 188 11.35 22.35 4.84
N ALA A 189 11.64 22.27 6.13
CA ALA A 189 12.29 23.35 6.89
C ALA A 189 13.73 23.68 6.45
N ASP A 190 14.42 22.75 5.76
CA ASP A 190 15.77 22.99 5.25
C ASP A 190 15.80 23.79 3.94
N ILE A 191 14.63 24.09 3.38
CA ILE A 191 14.49 24.82 2.12
C ILE A 191 14.01 26.25 2.40
N ASN A 192 14.78 27.24 1.93
CA ASN A 192 14.33 28.62 1.94
C ASN A 192 13.42 28.89 0.73
N ASN A 193 12.11 28.87 0.97
CA ASN A 193 11.08 29.07 -0.06
C ASN A 193 11.19 30.44 -0.77
N ASP A 194 11.74 31.47 -0.11
CA ASP A 194 11.97 32.79 -0.71
C ASP A 194 13.13 32.76 -1.72
N VAL A 195 14.14 31.91 -1.50
CA VAL A 195 15.28 31.74 -2.42
C VAL A 195 14.87 30.96 -3.68
N LEU A 196 13.89 30.07 -3.57
CA LEU A 196 13.36 29.30 -4.70
C LEU A 196 12.24 30.03 -5.48
N GLY A 197 11.81 31.22 -5.02
CA GLY A 197 10.74 31.97 -5.68
C GLY A 197 9.40 31.23 -5.71
N LEU A 198 9.16 30.35 -4.72
CA LEU A 198 7.96 29.53 -4.65
C LEU A 198 6.74 30.41 -4.28
N THR A 199 6.08 30.95 -5.30
CA THR A 199 4.75 31.58 -5.18
C THR A 199 3.68 30.52 -4.86
N ASP A 200 2.42 30.92 -4.58
CA ASP A 200 1.30 29.97 -4.37
C ASP A 200 1.21 28.90 -5.48
N ASN A 201 1.58 29.26 -6.71
CA ASN A 201 1.61 28.35 -7.86
C ASN A 201 2.63 27.20 -7.72
N ALA A 202 3.66 27.37 -6.89
CA ALA A 202 4.75 26.43 -6.73
C ALA A 202 4.62 25.51 -5.51
N LYS A 203 3.52 25.63 -4.75
CA LYS A 203 3.12 24.72 -3.66
C LYS A 203 2.15 23.62 -4.12
N GLY A 204 2.16 23.24 -5.40
CA GLY A 204 1.25 22.24 -5.96
C GLY A 204 -0.05 22.80 -6.56
N ALA A 205 -0.41 24.05 -6.25
CA ALA A 205 -1.66 24.65 -6.71
C ALA A 205 -1.80 24.74 -8.24
N HIS A 206 -0.69 24.93 -8.96
CA HIS A 206 -0.72 24.93 -10.42
C HIS A 206 -0.91 23.51 -10.98
N SER A 207 -0.15 22.52 -10.51
CA SER A 207 -0.27 21.13 -11.01
C SER A 207 -1.67 20.54 -10.80
N ILE A 208 -2.33 20.80 -9.67
CA ILE A 208 -3.72 20.36 -9.49
C ILE A 208 -4.71 21.08 -10.43
N ASP A 209 -4.42 22.33 -10.81
CA ASP A 209 -5.20 23.05 -11.82
C ASP A 209 -4.91 22.52 -13.24
N GLU A 210 -3.67 22.10 -13.52
CA GLU A 210 -3.30 21.42 -14.77
C GLU A 210 -4.03 20.07 -14.89
N PHE A 211 -4.10 19.30 -13.80
CA PHE A 211 -4.90 18.06 -13.75
C PHE A 211 -6.33 18.27 -14.24
N ILE A 212 -7.06 19.23 -13.65
CA ILE A 212 -8.47 19.45 -14.01
C ILE A 212 -8.61 20.05 -15.42
N ALA A 213 -7.63 20.84 -15.87
CA ALA A 213 -7.56 21.36 -17.23
C ALA A 213 -7.41 20.25 -18.27
N TYR A 214 -6.55 19.26 -18.01
CA TYR A 214 -6.39 18.08 -18.85
C TYR A 214 -7.61 17.16 -18.81
N TRP A 215 -8.27 17.04 -17.66
CA TRP A 215 -9.48 16.23 -17.52
C TRP A 215 -10.66 16.80 -18.33
N ILE A 216 -10.96 18.09 -18.13
CA ILE A 216 -12.11 18.78 -18.76
C ILE A 216 -11.81 19.10 -20.23
N GLY A 217 -10.67 19.75 -20.49
CA GLY A 217 -10.28 20.21 -21.82
C GLY A 217 -11.05 21.44 -22.31
N GLU A 218 -10.39 22.30 -23.09
CA GLU A 218 -11.03 23.49 -23.65
C GLU A 218 -12.15 23.09 -24.65
N GLY A 219 -13.29 23.79 -24.58
CA GLY A 219 -14.44 23.55 -25.45
C GLY A 219 -15.42 22.49 -24.94
N GLN A 220 -15.24 22.00 -23.70
CA GLN A 220 -16.16 21.08 -23.06
C GLN A 220 -17.46 21.77 -22.62
N THR A 221 -18.60 21.18 -23.00
CA THR A 221 -19.92 21.59 -22.48
C THR A 221 -20.35 20.67 -21.34
N ALA A 222 -20.83 21.24 -20.23
CA ALA A 222 -21.27 20.46 -19.07
C ALA A 222 -22.34 19.42 -19.45
N GLY A 223 -22.18 18.18 -19.00
CA GLY A 223 -23.10 17.06 -19.28
C GLY A 223 -23.07 16.54 -20.73
N SER A 224 -22.21 17.07 -21.60
CA SER A 224 -22.14 16.66 -23.02
C SER A 224 -21.05 15.64 -23.29
N SER A 225 -21.41 14.52 -23.94
CA SER A 225 -20.47 13.51 -24.44
C SER A 225 -19.99 13.80 -25.87
N THR A 226 -20.62 14.75 -26.57
CA THR A 226 -20.33 15.07 -27.98
C THR A 226 -19.67 16.43 -28.16
N GLN A 227 -19.76 17.31 -27.16
CA GLN A 227 -19.14 18.63 -27.17
C GLN A 227 -17.99 18.66 -26.16
N GLY A 228 -16.89 17.99 -26.55
CA GLY A 228 -15.66 17.84 -25.78
C GLY A 228 -14.88 16.61 -26.25
N TYR A 229 -13.56 16.61 -26.05
CA TYR A 229 -12.68 15.57 -26.61
C TYR A 229 -11.71 14.97 -25.59
N ALA A 230 -11.58 15.58 -24.40
CA ALA A 230 -10.75 15.08 -23.30
C ALA A 230 -11.45 13.98 -22.49
N LEU A 231 -10.94 13.68 -21.29
CA LEU A 231 -11.42 12.61 -20.42
C LEU A 231 -12.84 12.85 -19.87
N TYR A 232 -13.24 14.11 -19.69
CA TYR A 232 -14.60 14.45 -19.28
C TYR A 232 -15.64 13.90 -20.26
N ALA A 233 -15.43 14.09 -21.58
CA ALA A 233 -16.35 13.61 -22.62
C ALA A 233 -16.41 12.06 -22.65
N LEU A 234 -15.26 11.39 -22.49
CA LEU A 234 -15.20 9.93 -22.33
C LEU A 234 -16.03 9.47 -21.12
N THR A 235 -15.87 10.16 -20.00
CA THR A 235 -16.57 9.85 -18.75
C THR A 235 -18.06 10.11 -18.86
N GLN A 236 -18.47 11.15 -19.57
CA GLN A 236 -19.87 11.43 -19.85
C GLN A 236 -20.49 10.33 -20.73
N GLN A 237 -19.77 9.87 -21.76
CA GLN A 237 -20.21 8.75 -22.60
C GLN A 237 -20.36 7.46 -21.78
N ALA A 238 -19.36 7.15 -20.95
CA ALA A 238 -19.38 5.97 -20.10
C ALA A 238 -20.56 6.02 -19.10
N GLY A 239 -20.80 7.15 -18.45
CA GLY A 239 -21.94 7.34 -17.55
C GLY A 239 -23.30 7.16 -18.21
N GLN A 240 -23.45 7.56 -19.48
CA GLN A 240 -24.66 7.33 -20.28
C GLN A 240 -24.89 5.84 -20.56
N LEU A 241 -23.82 5.09 -20.89
CA LEU A 241 -23.90 3.66 -21.19
C LEU A 241 -24.23 2.80 -19.96
N PHE A 242 -23.80 3.25 -18.77
CA PHE A 242 -23.93 2.51 -17.51
C PHE A 242 -25.00 3.04 -16.55
N ASN A 243 -25.77 4.04 -17.00
CA ASN A 243 -26.80 4.70 -16.20
C ASN A 243 -26.26 5.26 -14.86
N THR A 244 -25.05 5.84 -14.89
CA THR A 244 -24.42 6.49 -13.73
C THR A 244 -24.41 8.01 -13.88
N LEU A 245 -25.58 8.58 -14.21
CA LEU A 245 -25.79 10.02 -14.29
C LEU A 245 -26.35 10.57 -12.98
N ASN A 246 -26.01 11.81 -12.66
CA ASN A 246 -26.66 12.58 -11.60
C ASN A 246 -28.00 13.18 -12.12
N PRO A 247 -28.81 13.85 -11.27
CA PRO A 247 -30.08 14.44 -11.70
C PRO A 247 -29.98 15.53 -12.78
N THR A 248 -28.79 16.15 -12.97
CA THR A 248 -28.57 17.15 -14.02
C THR A 248 -28.10 16.53 -15.35
N GLY A 249 -27.98 15.21 -15.41
CA GLY A 249 -27.56 14.45 -16.60
C GLY A 249 -26.05 14.34 -16.77
N GLU A 250 -25.25 14.83 -15.82
CA GLU A 250 -23.80 14.68 -15.82
C GLU A 250 -23.38 13.34 -15.21
N ALA A 251 -22.35 12.69 -15.77
CA ALA A 251 -21.80 11.46 -15.20
C ALA A 251 -21.31 11.67 -13.77
N LYS A 252 -21.70 10.77 -12.85
CA LYS A 252 -21.37 10.86 -11.42
C LYS A 252 -19.86 10.98 -11.18
N ALA A 253 -19.04 10.23 -11.92
CA ALA A 253 -17.57 10.33 -11.81
C ALA A 253 -17.06 11.74 -12.16
N ASN A 254 -17.60 12.40 -13.20
CA ASN A 254 -17.25 13.79 -13.51
C ASN A 254 -17.68 14.73 -12.38
N THR A 255 -18.89 14.57 -11.85
CA THR A 255 -19.37 15.36 -10.71
C THR A 255 -18.45 15.18 -9.49
N ASN A 256 -18.10 13.94 -9.14
CA ASN A 256 -17.25 13.63 -8.00
C ASN A 256 -15.84 14.19 -8.16
N ILE A 257 -15.24 14.09 -9.36
CA ILE A 257 -13.92 14.67 -9.64
C ILE A 257 -13.93 16.19 -9.44
N LYS A 258 -14.95 16.88 -9.95
CA LYS A 258 -15.10 18.33 -9.74
C LYS A 258 -15.25 18.66 -8.27
N LEU A 259 -16.09 17.95 -7.53
CA LEU A 259 -16.29 18.19 -6.10
C LEU A 259 -15.00 17.95 -5.29
N LEU A 260 -14.26 16.87 -5.58
CA LEU A 260 -12.96 16.61 -4.94
C LEU A 260 -11.94 17.71 -5.25
N TYR A 261 -11.89 18.18 -6.50
CA TYR A 261 -11.03 19.29 -6.88
C TYR A 261 -11.43 20.61 -6.20
N GLU A 262 -12.71 21.01 -6.33
CA GLU A 262 -13.19 22.32 -5.90
C GLU A 262 -13.29 22.46 -4.39
N ASN A 263 -13.84 21.44 -3.71
CA ASN A 263 -14.16 21.54 -2.30
C ASN A 263 -13.05 21.01 -1.40
N LYS A 264 -12.22 20.08 -1.89
CA LYS A 264 -11.11 19.51 -1.10
C LYS A 264 -9.75 20.04 -1.56
N ALA A 265 -9.32 19.71 -2.78
CA ALA A 265 -7.96 20.00 -3.23
C ALA A 265 -7.64 21.50 -3.23
N ARG A 266 -8.55 22.33 -3.77
CA ARG A 266 -8.40 23.78 -3.76
C ARG A 266 -8.40 24.37 -2.36
N THR A 267 -9.26 23.87 -1.47
CA THR A 267 -9.36 24.33 -0.08
C THR A 267 -8.08 24.03 0.69
N ALA A 268 -7.58 22.79 0.61
CA ALA A 268 -6.32 22.36 1.23
C ALA A 268 -5.14 23.25 0.80
N LEU A 269 -5.12 23.64 -0.47
CA LEU A 269 -4.07 24.47 -1.07
C LEU A 269 -4.36 25.98 -1.06
N ALA A 270 -5.42 26.44 -0.38
CA ALA A 270 -5.76 27.87 -0.27
C ALA A 270 -5.50 28.45 1.14
N ALA A 271 -5.16 27.60 2.11
CA ALA A 271 -4.85 28.03 3.47
C ALA A 271 -3.53 28.80 3.54
N SER A 272 -3.42 29.79 4.43
CA SER A 272 -2.23 30.65 4.56
C SER A 272 -0.97 29.91 5.04
N ASP A 273 -1.15 28.79 5.74
CA ASP A 273 -0.15 27.90 6.32
C ASP A 273 -0.02 26.56 5.55
N THR A 274 -0.57 26.50 4.33
CA THR A 274 -0.51 25.30 3.48
C THR A 274 0.91 24.90 3.09
N CYS A 275 1.15 23.59 3.00
CA CYS A 275 2.43 23.00 2.63
C CYS A 275 3.59 23.50 3.50
N THR A 276 3.38 23.49 4.80
CA THR A 276 4.40 23.77 5.84
C THR A 276 4.64 22.51 6.66
N GLU A 277 5.76 22.44 7.40
CA GLU A 277 6.10 21.29 8.24
C GLU A 277 5.03 20.99 9.30
N GLU A 278 4.33 22.01 9.79
CA GLU A 278 3.29 21.89 10.83
C GLU A 278 1.89 21.63 10.26
N SER A 279 1.70 21.78 8.94
CA SER A 279 0.40 21.58 8.28
C SER A 279 0.15 20.12 7.90
N ASP A 280 -1.11 19.72 7.89
CA ASP A 280 -1.59 18.42 7.41
C ASP A 280 -1.85 18.38 5.89
N THR A 281 -1.47 19.42 5.14
CA THR A 281 -1.79 19.54 3.71
C THR A 281 -1.27 18.36 2.89
N VAL A 282 -0.08 17.84 3.21
CA VAL A 282 0.53 16.70 2.50
C VAL A 282 -0.32 15.44 2.69
N GLU A 283 -0.81 15.20 3.91
CA GLU A 283 -1.72 14.09 4.22
C GLU A 283 -3.05 14.26 3.48
N GLN A 284 -3.67 15.45 3.56
CA GLN A 284 -4.92 15.74 2.84
C GLN A 284 -4.76 15.48 1.33
N LEU A 285 -3.70 15.97 0.71
CA LEU A 285 -3.44 15.77 -0.72
C LEU A 285 -3.21 14.30 -1.07
N TRP A 286 -2.55 13.52 -0.20
CA TRP A 286 -2.41 12.09 -0.39
C TRP A 286 -3.77 11.38 -0.50
N HIS A 287 -4.71 11.68 0.42
CA HIS A 287 -6.05 11.09 0.39
C HIS A 287 -6.92 11.61 -0.76
N ILE A 288 -6.82 12.91 -1.07
CA ILE A 288 -7.53 13.53 -2.19
C ILE A 288 -7.08 12.92 -3.52
N ASN A 289 -5.77 12.74 -3.73
CA ASN A 289 -5.22 12.14 -4.93
C ASN A 289 -5.71 10.70 -5.13
N ASN A 290 -5.67 9.87 -4.07
CA ASN A 290 -6.20 8.51 -4.15
C ASN A 290 -7.72 8.47 -4.43
N SER A 291 -8.49 9.42 -3.87
CA SER A 291 -9.92 9.55 -4.14
C SER A 291 -10.22 9.98 -5.57
N LEU A 292 -9.43 10.92 -6.12
CA LEU A 292 -9.52 11.33 -7.52
C LEU A 292 -9.19 10.17 -8.46
N LEU A 293 -8.09 9.45 -8.20
CA LEU A 293 -7.71 8.27 -8.98
C LEU A 293 -8.82 7.21 -9.01
N SER A 294 -9.48 6.96 -7.87
CA SER A 294 -10.61 6.03 -7.78
C SER A 294 -11.73 6.39 -8.78
N GLN A 295 -12.07 7.69 -8.87
CA GLN A 295 -13.06 8.18 -9.84
C GLN A 295 -12.55 8.16 -11.29
N MET A 296 -11.24 8.37 -11.50
CA MET A 296 -10.63 8.33 -12.82
C MET A 296 -10.61 6.93 -13.44
N TYR A 297 -10.60 5.85 -12.64
CA TYR A 297 -10.67 4.47 -13.12
C TYR A 297 -12.06 4.06 -13.63
N VAL A 298 -13.13 4.63 -13.06
CA VAL A 298 -14.53 4.31 -13.39
C VAL A 298 -14.79 4.31 -14.90
N PRO A 299 -14.49 5.39 -15.66
CA PRO A 299 -14.76 5.40 -17.11
C PRO A 299 -13.91 4.40 -17.89
N LEU A 300 -12.69 4.07 -17.43
CA LEU A 300 -11.86 3.06 -18.09
C LEU A 300 -12.45 1.66 -17.93
N LEU A 301 -12.92 1.32 -16.73
CA LEU A 301 -13.59 0.04 -16.44
C LEU A 301 -14.91 -0.09 -17.20
N GLN A 302 -15.73 0.96 -17.18
CA GLN A 302 -16.98 1.02 -17.93
C GLN A 302 -16.72 0.79 -19.43
N MET A 303 -15.73 1.47 -20.01
CA MET A 303 -15.43 1.33 -21.42
C MET A 303 -14.77 -0.02 -21.76
N LEU A 304 -13.97 -0.61 -20.88
CA LEU A 304 -13.51 -1.99 -21.02
C LEU A 304 -14.70 -2.95 -21.10
N ILE A 305 -15.64 -2.86 -20.15
CA ILE A 305 -16.82 -3.72 -20.11
C ILE A 305 -17.70 -3.53 -21.35
N HIS A 306 -17.94 -2.28 -21.77
CA HIS A 306 -18.67 -1.98 -22.99
C HIS A 306 -18.06 -2.69 -24.20
N ASN A 307 -16.75 -2.56 -24.41
CA ASN A 307 -16.07 -3.14 -25.57
C ASN A 307 -15.98 -4.68 -25.49
N MET A 308 -15.90 -5.26 -24.29
CA MET A 308 -16.03 -6.71 -24.11
C MET A 308 -17.42 -7.20 -24.54
N VAL A 309 -18.47 -6.45 -24.21
CA VAL A 309 -19.84 -6.78 -24.64
C VAL A 309 -20.01 -6.63 -26.15
N GLN A 310 -19.40 -5.60 -26.76
CA GLN A 310 -19.42 -5.41 -28.21
C GLN A 310 -18.53 -6.41 -28.97
N GLY A 311 -17.60 -7.08 -28.29
CA GLY A 311 -16.64 -7.99 -28.93
C GLY A 311 -15.55 -7.26 -29.73
N ASP A 312 -15.29 -5.98 -29.44
CA ASP A 312 -14.23 -5.22 -30.12
C ASP A 312 -12.88 -5.53 -29.49
N VAL A 313 -12.19 -6.54 -30.04
CA VAL A 313 -10.90 -7.03 -29.51
C VAL A 313 -9.84 -5.94 -29.42
N LYS A 314 -9.79 -5.01 -30.40
CA LYS A 314 -8.79 -3.93 -30.41
C LYS A 314 -9.03 -2.93 -29.27
N ARG A 315 -10.29 -2.53 -29.06
CA ARG A 315 -10.67 -1.62 -27.96
C ARG A 315 -10.64 -2.30 -26.59
N VAL A 316 -10.97 -3.59 -26.51
CA VAL A 316 -10.76 -4.38 -25.28
C VAL A 316 -9.30 -4.35 -24.89
N ARG A 317 -8.37 -4.63 -25.82
CA ARG A 317 -6.92 -4.57 -25.54
C ARG A 317 -6.48 -3.18 -25.10
N MET A 318 -6.98 -2.11 -25.72
CA MET A 318 -6.65 -0.72 -25.36
C MET A 318 -7.12 -0.36 -23.95
N TYR A 319 -8.39 -0.57 -23.62
CA TYR A 319 -8.89 -0.26 -22.28
C TYR A 319 -8.36 -1.23 -21.21
N ALA A 320 -8.09 -2.48 -21.57
CA ALA A 320 -7.39 -3.41 -20.68
C ALA A 320 -5.98 -2.90 -20.40
N LEU A 321 -5.26 -2.37 -21.39
CA LEU A 321 -3.93 -1.80 -21.18
C LEU A 321 -3.97 -0.59 -20.23
N ALA A 322 -5.06 0.18 -20.26
CA ALA A 322 -5.25 1.32 -19.35
C ALA A 322 -5.42 0.90 -17.89
N VAL A 323 -6.17 -0.18 -17.61
CA VAL A 323 -6.62 -0.52 -16.24
C VAL A 323 -6.08 -1.82 -15.67
N VAL A 324 -5.87 -2.87 -16.48
CA VAL A 324 -5.42 -4.18 -15.97
C VAL A 324 -4.07 -4.10 -15.25
N PRO A 325 -3.08 -3.32 -15.73
CA PRO A 325 -1.82 -3.16 -14.99
C PRO A 325 -2.01 -2.53 -13.60
N GLN A 326 -3.02 -1.68 -13.42
CA GLN A 326 -3.31 -1.06 -12.11
C GLN A 326 -3.74 -2.07 -11.07
N PHE A 327 -4.34 -3.20 -11.48
CA PHE A 327 -4.71 -4.28 -10.56
C PHE A 327 -3.51 -5.03 -9.96
N ALA A 328 -2.28 -4.75 -10.40
CA ALA A 328 -1.07 -5.25 -9.76
C ALA A 328 -1.04 -4.91 -8.25
N GLN A 329 -1.58 -3.74 -7.87
CA GLN A 329 -1.67 -3.25 -6.49
C GLN A 329 -2.79 -3.90 -5.67
N CYS A 330 -3.56 -4.80 -6.27
CA CYS A 330 -4.67 -5.48 -5.63
C CYS A 330 -4.28 -6.92 -5.31
N ARG A 331 -4.91 -7.90 -5.98
CA ARG A 331 -4.63 -9.32 -5.74
C ARG A 331 -3.78 -9.92 -6.88
N PRO A 332 -2.52 -10.31 -6.63
CA PRO A 332 -1.60 -10.81 -7.65
C PRO A 332 -2.13 -11.94 -8.53
N SER A 333 -2.87 -12.89 -7.95
CA SER A 333 -3.43 -14.03 -8.69
C SER A 333 -4.54 -13.63 -9.66
N VAL A 334 -5.44 -12.74 -9.24
CA VAL A 334 -6.55 -12.24 -10.07
C VAL A 334 -6.00 -11.35 -11.19
N TYR A 335 -5.10 -10.44 -10.84
CA TYR A 335 -4.40 -9.60 -11.83
C TYR A 335 -3.72 -10.45 -12.91
N ARG A 336 -3.00 -11.52 -12.55
CA ARG A 336 -2.35 -12.39 -13.54
C ARG A 336 -3.34 -13.08 -14.48
N ARG A 337 -4.53 -13.49 -13.97
CA ARG A 337 -5.58 -14.04 -14.83
C ARG A 337 -6.11 -12.99 -15.80
N LEU A 338 -6.37 -11.77 -15.32
CA LEU A 338 -6.82 -10.65 -16.15
C LEU A 338 -5.78 -10.26 -17.21
N LYS A 339 -4.50 -10.14 -16.83
CA LYS A 339 -3.39 -9.87 -17.74
C LYS A 339 -3.29 -10.94 -18.82
N SER A 340 -3.36 -12.21 -18.43
CA SER A 340 -3.30 -13.31 -19.40
C SER A 340 -4.50 -13.33 -20.34
N ALA A 341 -5.70 -13.00 -19.84
CA ALA A 341 -6.93 -13.02 -20.61
C ALA A 341 -7.11 -11.82 -21.56
N LEU A 342 -6.55 -10.65 -21.22
CA LEU A 342 -6.85 -9.39 -21.90
C LEU A 342 -5.63 -8.70 -22.56
N LEU A 343 -4.40 -9.02 -22.14
CA LEU A 343 -3.18 -8.38 -22.65
C LEU A 343 -2.24 -9.35 -23.37
N GLU A 344 -2.10 -10.57 -22.85
CA GLU A 344 -1.21 -11.58 -23.44
C GLU A 344 -1.89 -12.40 -24.54
N LYS A 345 -3.22 -12.48 -24.52
CA LYS A 345 -4.05 -13.20 -25.48
C LYS A 345 -5.11 -12.27 -26.06
N ASP A 346 -5.65 -12.66 -27.22
CA ASP A 346 -6.84 -12.00 -27.75
C ASP A 346 -8.05 -12.32 -26.88
N TYR A 347 -8.92 -11.32 -26.72
CA TYR A 347 -10.12 -11.45 -25.91
C TYR A 347 -11.05 -12.56 -26.43
N ASP A 348 -11.38 -13.51 -25.55
CA ASP A 348 -12.35 -14.56 -25.79
C ASP A 348 -13.69 -14.21 -25.15
N GLY A 349 -14.69 -13.89 -25.97
CA GLY A 349 -16.05 -13.56 -25.53
C GLY A 349 -16.74 -14.67 -24.73
N SER A 350 -16.31 -15.93 -24.84
CA SER A 350 -16.81 -17.03 -24.02
C SER A 350 -16.36 -16.94 -22.55
N LYS A 351 -15.28 -16.21 -22.28
CA LYS A 351 -14.70 -15.97 -20.95
C LYS A 351 -15.17 -14.68 -20.29
N ARG A 352 -16.08 -13.95 -20.93
CA ARG A 352 -16.60 -12.66 -20.45
C ARG A 352 -17.04 -12.69 -18.99
N ASN A 353 -17.79 -13.70 -18.56
CA ASN A 353 -18.30 -13.76 -17.19
C ASN A 353 -17.17 -14.00 -16.19
N ASP A 354 -16.24 -14.92 -16.49
CA ASP A 354 -15.06 -15.16 -15.66
C ASP A 354 -14.24 -13.87 -15.48
N ILE A 355 -14.03 -13.12 -16.57
CA ILE A 355 -13.32 -11.84 -16.57
C ILE A 355 -14.09 -10.78 -15.76
N LEU A 356 -15.41 -10.69 -15.91
CA LEU A 356 -16.24 -9.75 -15.14
C LEU A 356 -16.18 -10.05 -13.64
N THR A 357 -16.23 -11.32 -13.24
CA THR A 357 -16.07 -11.73 -11.84
C THR A 357 -14.69 -11.35 -11.31
N ASP A 358 -13.63 -11.60 -12.07
CA ASP A 358 -12.28 -11.20 -11.70
C ASP A 358 -12.15 -9.68 -11.56
N LEU A 359 -12.68 -8.88 -12.50
CA LEU A 359 -12.70 -7.42 -12.42
C LEU A 359 -13.44 -6.92 -11.17
N GLN A 360 -14.67 -7.41 -10.93
CA GLN A 360 -15.52 -6.99 -9.81
C GLN A 360 -14.88 -7.30 -8.46
N SER A 361 -14.14 -8.41 -8.35
CA SER A 361 -13.44 -8.79 -7.12
C SER A 361 -12.34 -7.80 -6.70
N LEU A 362 -11.90 -6.93 -7.62
CA LEU A 362 -10.81 -5.97 -7.39
C LEU A 362 -11.26 -4.51 -7.28
N TYR A 363 -12.57 -4.23 -7.36
CA TYR A 363 -13.06 -2.85 -7.33
C TYR A 363 -12.75 -2.13 -6.01
N SER A 364 -12.93 -2.80 -4.85
CA SER A 364 -12.70 -2.16 -3.54
C SER A 364 -11.26 -1.69 -3.37
N CYS A 365 -10.28 -2.49 -3.84
CA CYS A 365 -8.87 -2.12 -3.84
C CYS A 365 -8.57 -0.83 -4.64
N LEU A 366 -9.33 -0.54 -5.68
CA LEU A 366 -9.20 0.72 -6.43
C LEU A 366 -10.07 1.86 -5.86
N GLY A 367 -10.71 1.65 -4.70
CA GLY A 367 -11.63 2.61 -4.10
C GLY A 367 -12.96 2.75 -4.85
N ILE A 368 -13.37 1.72 -5.58
CA ILE A 368 -14.55 1.71 -6.46
C ILE A 368 -15.59 0.74 -5.91
N SER A 369 -16.85 1.15 -5.94
CA SER A 369 -18.00 0.29 -5.65
C SER A 369 -18.74 -0.13 -6.92
N CYS A 370 -19.54 -1.19 -6.82
CA CYS A 370 -20.47 -1.57 -7.89
C CYS A 370 -21.45 -0.46 -8.26
N LYS A 371 -21.80 0.40 -7.29
CA LYS A 371 -22.65 1.58 -7.52
C LYS A 371 -21.96 2.63 -8.42
N ASP A 372 -20.64 2.75 -8.35
CA ASP A 372 -19.88 3.68 -9.20
C ASP A 372 -19.81 3.19 -10.66
N ILE A 373 -19.67 1.87 -10.85
CA ILE A 373 -19.68 1.25 -12.18
C ILE A 373 -21.07 1.28 -12.81
N GLY A 374 -22.11 0.95 -12.06
CA GLY A 374 -23.50 0.96 -12.53
C GLY A 374 -23.91 -0.28 -13.34
N ALA A 375 -24.96 -0.14 -14.15
CA ALA A 375 -25.54 -1.22 -14.96
C ALA A 375 -25.40 -0.91 -16.44
N TYR A 376 -24.68 -1.75 -17.18
CA TYR A 376 -24.48 -1.55 -18.61
C TYR A 376 -25.76 -1.87 -19.38
N GLN A 377 -26.39 -0.84 -19.96
CA GLN A 377 -27.62 -0.96 -20.76
C GLN A 377 -28.58 -1.99 -20.13
N THR A 378 -29.13 -1.71 -18.95
CA THR A 378 -29.83 -2.58 -17.97
C THR A 378 -30.40 -3.94 -18.41
N ASP A 379 -30.86 -4.07 -19.65
CA ASP A 379 -31.34 -5.32 -20.27
C ASP A 379 -30.20 -6.26 -20.76
N VAL A 380 -28.95 -5.79 -20.83
CA VAL A 380 -27.79 -6.53 -21.36
C VAL A 380 -26.91 -7.09 -20.25
N LEU A 381 -26.51 -6.26 -19.29
CA LEU A 381 -25.72 -6.67 -18.13
C LEU A 381 -26.18 -5.89 -16.90
N GLY A 382 -26.72 -6.60 -15.91
CA GLY A 382 -27.18 -6.02 -14.66
C GLY A 382 -26.05 -5.36 -13.85
N ALA A 383 -26.42 -4.50 -12.90
CA ALA A 383 -25.48 -3.97 -11.93
C ALA A 383 -24.82 -5.11 -11.16
N CYS A 384 -23.53 -4.95 -10.85
CA CYS A 384 -22.87 -5.86 -9.91
C CYS A 384 -23.30 -5.56 -8.47
N GLY A 385 -23.01 -6.48 -7.55
CA GLY A 385 -23.24 -6.31 -6.12
C GLY A 385 -21.92 -6.23 -5.38
N ASP A 386 -21.77 -5.22 -4.53
CA ASP A 386 -20.67 -5.19 -3.57
C ASP A 386 -20.82 -6.36 -2.58
N PRO A 387 -19.71 -6.99 -2.16
CA PRO A 387 -19.77 -8.07 -1.18
C PRO A 387 -20.52 -7.66 0.10
N PRO A 388 -21.39 -8.54 0.63
CA PRO A 388 -22.13 -8.24 1.85
C PRO A 388 -21.21 -8.21 3.07
N VAL A 389 -21.71 -7.66 4.18
CA VAL A 389 -21.02 -7.66 5.48
C VAL A 389 -20.52 -9.06 5.88
N SER A 390 -21.32 -10.10 5.61
CA SER A 390 -20.98 -11.50 5.91
C SER A 390 -20.10 -12.17 4.86
N PHE A 391 -19.38 -11.40 4.02
CA PHE A 391 -18.50 -11.97 3.02
C PHE A 391 -17.36 -12.76 3.70
N PRO A 392 -17.18 -14.06 3.38
CA PRO A 392 -16.20 -14.87 4.08
C PRO A 392 -14.75 -14.44 3.80
N MET A 393 -13.87 -14.65 4.78
CA MET A 393 -12.41 -14.54 4.66
C MET A 393 -11.81 -15.88 5.06
N ALA A 394 -11.22 -16.60 4.11
CA ALA A 394 -10.76 -17.98 4.29
C ALA A 394 -11.81 -18.85 5.02
N GLU A 395 -13.03 -18.88 4.49
CA GLU A 395 -14.24 -19.51 5.07
C GLU A 395 -14.81 -18.88 6.34
N TYR A 396 -14.02 -18.17 7.15
CA TYR A 396 -14.55 -17.45 8.32
C TYR A 396 -15.61 -16.41 7.89
N ILE A 397 -16.83 -16.56 8.40
CA ILE A 397 -17.94 -15.65 8.13
C ILE A 397 -18.00 -14.63 9.27
N PRO A 398 -17.67 -13.34 9.04
CA PRO A 398 -17.77 -12.32 10.07
C PRO A 398 -19.24 -11.96 10.40
N SER A 399 -19.45 -11.43 11.60
CA SER A 399 -20.72 -10.85 12.07
C SER A 399 -20.82 -9.33 11.84
N SER A 400 -19.71 -8.61 11.72
CA SER A 400 -19.64 -7.17 11.45
C SER A 400 -18.82 -6.84 10.18
N PRO A 401 -18.90 -5.61 9.62
CA PRO A 401 -18.22 -5.25 8.36
C PRO A 401 -16.73 -5.01 8.57
N VAL A 402 -15.97 -6.09 8.76
CA VAL A 402 -14.52 -6.04 9.02
C VAL A 402 -13.65 -6.09 7.77
N ARG A 403 -14.25 -6.01 6.58
CA ARG A 403 -13.50 -6.12 5.33
C ARG A 403 -12.53 -4.95 5.17
N GLU A 404 -12.99 -3.73 5.41
CA GLU A 404 -12.19 -2.51 5.39
C GLU A 404 -11.06 -2.57 6.41
N TYR A 405 -11.29 -3.25 7.54
CA TYR A 405 -10.25 -3.54 8.52
C TYR A 405 -9.20 -4.51 7.94
N ALA A 406 -9.65 -5.60 7.31
CA ALA A 406 -8.79 -6.62 6.71
C ALA A 406 -7.95 -6.09 5.52
N GLU A 407 -8.41 -5.01 4.86
CA GLU A 407 -7.73 -4.35 3.73
C GLU A 407 -6.42 -3.65 4.12
N LEU A 408 -6.03 -3.65 5.41
CA LEU A 408 -4.69 -3.21 5.84
C LEU A 408 -3.57 -4.09 5.22
N ASP A 409 -3.88 -5.33 4.84
CA ASP A 409 -2.93 -6.21 4.14
C ASP A 409 -2.57 -5.69 2.73
N LEU A 410 -3.48 -4.95 2.08
CA LEU A 410 -3.22 -4.26 0.81
C LEU A 410 -2.19 -3.14 0.97
N ASP A 411 -2.14 -2.46 2.12
CA ASP A 411 -1.10 -1.45 2.37
C ASP A 411 0.29 -2.10 2.46
N ILE A 412 0.42 -3.29 3.06
CA ILE A 412 1.67 -4.06 3.06
C ILE A 412 2.02 -4.53 1.64
N TRP A 413 1.04 -4.97 0.86
CA TRP A 413 1.27 -5.38 -0.53
C TRP A 413 1.74 -4.20 -1.40
N ASN A 414 1.07 -3.05 -1.30
CA ASN A 414 1.43 -1.82 -2.00
C ASN A 414 2.81 -1.31 -1.58
N MET A 415 3.12 -1.39 -0.29
CA MET A 415 4.46 -1.11 0.24
C MET A 415 5.51 -1.98 -0.44
N LYS A 416 5.28 -3.28 -0.56
CA LYS A 416 6.21 -4.20 -1.24
C LYS A 416 6.39 -3.84 -2.72
N LEU A 417 5.34 -3.47 -3.44
CA LEU A 417 5.48 -3.04 -4.83
C LEU A 417 6.33 -1.77 -4.96
N LEU A 418 6.11 -0.77 -4.11
CA LEU A 418 6.91 0.46 -4.10
C LEU A 418 8.36 0.18 -3.71
N LEU A 419 8.56 -0.60 -2.64
CA LEU A 419 9.87 -1.03 -2.18
C LEU A 419 10.59 -1.94 -3.15
N ASN A 420 9.94 -2.50 -4.17
CA ASN A 420 10.57 -3.30 -5.23
C ASN A 420 11.03 -2.43 -6.42
N TYR A 421 10.59 -1.17 -6.49
CA TYR A 421 10.99 -0.26 -7.55
C TYR A 421 12.34 0.45 -7.31
N GLY A 422 12.67 0.77 -6.06
CA GLY A 422 13.93 1.47 -5.78
C GLY A 422 13.77 2.58 -4.75
N GLU A 423 14.91 3.23 -4.47
CA GLU A 423 14.99 4.42 -3.63
C GLU A 423 14.11 5.57 -4.13
N LYS A 424 13.86 5.64 -5.45
CA LYS A 424 12.96 6.64 -6.06
C LYS A 424 11.53 6.56 -5.51
N ALA A 425 11.09 5.38 -5.08
CA ALA A 425 9.75 5.14 -4.55
C ALA A 425 9.67 5.28 -3.02
N TYR A 426 10.81 5.40 -2.32
CA TYR A 426 10.82 5.45 -0.85
C TYR A 426 10.04 6.62 -0.24
N PRO A 427 10.04 7.84 -0.81
CA PRO A 427 9.19 8.92 -0.32
C PRO A 427 7.70 8.54 -0.33
N MET A 428 7.23 7.90 -1.40
CA MET A 428 5.83 7.48 -1.51
C MET A 428 5.52 6.26 -0.65
N ALA A 429 6.47 5.35 -0.50
CA ALA A 429 6.39 4.25 0.46
C ALA A 429 6.22 4.80 1.89
N LYS A 430 6.98 5.84 2.26
CA LYS A 430 6.82 6.53 3.54
C LYS A 430 5.41 7.11 3.70
N TYR A 431 4.85 7.78 2.69
CA TYR A 431 3.47 8.28 2.78
C TYR A 431 2.42 7.18 2.94
N LEU A 432 2.58 6.07 2.22
CA LEU A 432 1.71 4.92 2.40
C LEU A 432 1.79 4.36 3.83
N TYR A 433 2.97 4.32 4.43
CA TYR A 433 3.14 3.88 5.82
C TYR A 433 2.47 4.83 6.82
N LEU A 434 2.69 6.14 6.66
CA LEU A 434 2.20 7.18 7.58
C LEU A 434 0.69 7.38 7.49
N HIS A 435 0.16 7.48 6.27
CA HIS A 435 -1.21 7.92 6.03
C HIS A 435 -2.14 6.78 5.57
N GLY A 436 -1.61 5.61 5.24
CA GLY A 436 -2.42 4.48 4.77
C GLY A 436 -3.09 4.76 3.42
N LYS A 437 -3.77 3.75 2.87
CA LYS A 437 -4.54 3.92 1.62
C LYS A 437 -5.81 3.08 1.56
N ASN A 438 -5.71 1.83 1.98
CA ASN A 438 -6.77 0.86 1.72
C ASN A 438 -7.70 0.63 2.92
N SER A 439 -7.18 0.64 4.15
CA SER A 439 -8.00 0.36 5.33
C SER A 439 -8.71 1.61 5.86
N TYR A 440 -10.02 1.70 5.65
CA TYR A 440 -10.84 2.83 6.12
C TYR A 440 -11.47 2.53 7.49
N ILE A 441 -11.53 3.55 8.34
CA ILE A 441 -12.39 3.57 9.53
C ILE A 441 -13.79 3.99 9.06
N PRO A 442 -14.81 3.13 9.21
CA PRO A 442 -16.18 3.50 8.88
C PRO A 442 -16.58 4.76 9.66
N ALA A 443 -17.08 5.77 8.96
CA ALA A 443 -17.67 6.94 9.60
C ALA A 443 -18.96 6.57 10.37
N ASP A 444 -19.33 7.38 11.36
CA ASP A 444 -20.66 7.30 11.97
C ASP A 444 -21.72 7.42 10.85
N GLU A 445 -22.62 6.45 10.75
CA GLU A 445 -23.67 6.38 9.71
C GLU A 445 -24.55 7.65 9.68
N ASN A 446 -24.55 8.44 10.76
CA ASN A 446 -25.30 9.69 10.88
C ASN A 446 -24.59 10.91 10.27
N ASP A 447 -23.32 10.79 9.87
CA ASP A 447 -22.54 11.87 9.28
C ASP A 447 -22.07 11.49 7.86
N ALA A 448 -22.92 11.78 6.88
CA ALA A 448 -22.63 11.53 5.47
C ALA A 448 -21.48 12.40 4.91
N ASP A 449 -21.06 13.44 5.65
CA ASP A 449 -19.97 14.35 5.27
C ASP A 449 -18.66 14.03 6.03
N ALA A 450 -18.68 13.05 6.94
CA ALA A 450 -17.51 12.64 7.71
C ALA A 450 -16.35 12.24 6.80
N GLU A 451 -15.17 12.76 7.12
CA GLU A 451 -13.95 12.44 6.39
C GLU A 451 -13.60 10.97 6.60
N LYS A 452 -13.27 10.28 5.49
CA LYS A 452 -12.78 8.90 5.55
C LYS A 452 -11.39 8.93 6.20
N VAL A 453 -11.31 8.48 7.44
CA VAL A 453 -10.04 8.28 8.15
C VAL A 453 -9.49 6.90 7.80
N HIS A 454 -8.17 6.78 7.67
CA HIS A 454 -7.50 5.51 7.40
C HIS A 454 -6.87 4.93 8.66
N ARG A 455 -6.96 3.60 8.82
CA ARG A 455 -6.06 2.88 9.71
C ARG A 455 -4.71 2.79 9.03
N THR A 456 -3.64 3.17 9.72
CA THR A 456 -2.30 3.24 9.12
C THR A 456 -1.33 2.32 9.85
N LEU A 457 -0.41 1.72 9.11
CA LEU A 457 0.64 0.87 9.69
C LEU A 457 1.51 1.65 10.70
N HIS A 458 1.70 2.95 10.47
CA HIS A 458 2.35 3.85 11.43
C HIS A 458 1.55 3.98 12.73
N SER A 459 0.25 4.25 12.66
CA SER A 459 -0.60 4.37 13.86
C SER A 459 -0.59 3.08 14.69
N LEU A 460 -0.62 1.90 14.04
CA LEU A 460 -0.49 0.61 14.72
C LEU A 460 0.86 0.46 15.42
N ALA A 461 1.95 0.94 14.80
CA ALA A 461 3.30 0.83 15.34
C ALA A 461 3.57 1.76 16.53
N GLU A 462 2.84 2.87 16.66
CA GLU A 462 3.02 3.84 17.75
C GLU A 462 1.97 3.73 18.85
N SER A 463 0.75 3.29 18.51
CA SER A 463 -0.41 3.35 19.40
C SER A 463 -0.15 2.75 20.79
N ASP A 464 -0.65 3.45 21.81
CA ASP A 464 -0.68 2.98 23.19
C ASP A 464 -1.58 1.75 23.37
N PHE A 465 -2.49 1.49 22.44
CA PHE A 465 -3.33 0.29 22.41
C PHE A 465 -2.50 -1.00 22.48
N ARG A 466 -1.30 -1.00 21.87
CA ARG A 466 -0.36 -2.13 21.91
C ARG A 466 0.00 -2.59 23.33
N LYS A 467 -0.15 -1.73 24.34
CA LYS A 467 0.08 -2.09 25.75
C LYS A 467 -0.86 -3.20 26.24
N LYS A 468 -2.02 -3.42 25.59
CA LYS A 468 -2.90 -4.56 25.91
C LYS A 468 -2.24 -5.91 25.65
N ALA A 469 -1.24 -5.98 24.75
CA ALA A 469 -0.52 -7.21 24.43
C ALA A 469 0.48 -7.69 25.51
N SER A 470 0.35 -7.26 26.77
CA SER A 470 1.19 -7.73 27.88
C SER A 470 1.07 -9.25 28.09
N PRO A 471 2.15 -9.98 28.44
CA PRO A 471 3.48 -9.48 28.78
C PRO A 471 4.40 -9.26 27.55
N TYR A 472 3.92 -9.47 26.33
CA TYR A 472 4.76 -9.40 25.13
C TYR A 472 5.13 -7.96 24.79
N TYR A 473 4.22 -7.00 24.97
CA TYR A 473 4.54 -5.58 24.81
C TYR A 473 5.78 -5.18 25.64
N GLU A 474 5.81 -5.52 26.93
CA GLU A 474 6.95 -5.23 27.79
C GLU A 474 8.22 -5.94 27.34
N ALA A 475 8.10 -7.20 26.87
CA ALA A 475 9.24 -7.95 26.38
C ALA A 475 9.90 -7.27 25.17
N PHE A 476 9.10 -6.75 24.23
CA PHE A 476 9.57 -5.98 23.08
C PHE A 476 10.22 -4.66 23.51
N VAL A 477 9.53 -3.85 24.32
CA VAL A 477 10.06 -2.56 24.82
C VAL A 477 11.37 -2.75 25.58
N GLU A 478 11.46 -3.74 26.46
CA GLU A 478 12.69 -4.04 27.20
C GLU A 478 13.83 -4.49 26.27
N TYR A 479 13.52 -5.27 25.24
CA TYR A 479 14.53 -5.78 24.30
C TYR A 479 15.14 -4.69 23.42
N PHE A 480 14.31 -3.79 22.90
CA PHE A 480 14.75 -2.70 22.04
C PHE A 480 15.15 -1.44 22.82
N ASN A 481 14.77 -1.34 24.09
CA ASN A 481 14.88 -0.13 24.92
C ASN A 481 14.26 1.09 24.21
N ASP A 482 13.09 0.88 23.61
CA ASP A 482 12.38 1.86 22.80
C ASP A 482 10.88 1.50 22.71
N ASN A 483 10.00 2.47 22.90
CA ASN A 483 8.55 2.27 22.81
C ASN A 483 8.06 2.22 21.34
N PHE A 484 8.83 2.84 20.45
CA PHE A 484 8.52 3.01 19.02
C PHE A 484 9.47 2.19 18.15
N TYR A 485 9.94 1.04 18.67
CA TYR A 485 11.00 0.25 18.06
C TYR A 485 10.70 -0.15 16.60
N SER A 486 9.48 -0.62 16.30
CA SER A 486 9.10 -1.00 14.93
C SER A 486 9.02 0.21 14.00
N ASP A 487 8.43 1.31 14.48
CA ASP A 487 8.32 2.55 13.72
C ASP A 487 9.71 3.10 13.35
N ARG A 488 10.60 3.18 14.34
CA ARG A 488 11.98 3.61 14.15
C ARG A 488 12.71 2.71 13.14
N ILE A 489 12.58 1.40 13.23
CA ILE A 489 13.21 0.47 12.27
C ILE A 489 12.70 0.74 10.85
N ILE A 490 11.39 0.94 10.67
CA ILE A 490 10.78 1.18 9.35
C ILE A 490 11.22 2.54 8.80
N LEU A 491 11.08 3.62 9.57
CA LEU A 491 11.42 4.98 9.14
C LEU A 491 12.92 5.15 8.93
N ASP A 492 13.78 4.54 9.74
CA ASP A 492 15.22 4.53 9.51
C ASP A 492 15.56 3.76 8.25
N SER A 493 14.93 2.60 8.00
CA SER A 493 15.19 1.82 6.78
C SER A 493 14.75 2.58 5.51
N LEU A 494 13.56 3.19 5.52
CA LEU A 494 13.09 4.06 4.43
C LEU A 494 13.96 5.31 4.26
N GLY A 495 14.43 5.87 5.39
CA GLY A 495 15.31 7.04 5.43
C GLY A 495 16.79 6.74 5.19
N ARG A 496 17.15 5.48 4.93
CA ARG A 496 18.54 5.03 4.73
C ARG A 496 19.44 5.40 5.90
N LYS A 497 18.94 5.19 7.12
CA LYS A 497 19.60 5.38 8.41
C LYS A 497 19.80 4.04 9.12
N GLY A 498 20.44 4.10 10.28
CA GLY A 498 20.67 2.93 11.13
C GLY A 498 21.57 1.90 10.45
N ARG A 499 21.30 0.62 10.73
CA ARG A 499 22.09 -0.50 10.21
C ARG A 499 22.06 -0.60 8.68
N TRP A 500 20.93 -0.31 8.06
CA TRP A 500 20.71 -0.49 6.62
C TRP A 500 20.91 0.83 5.83
N GLY A 501 21.52 1.83 6.45
CA GLY A 501 21.77 3.15 5.88
C GLY A 501 23.11 3.30 5.14
N ASP A 502 23.26 4.39 4.40
CA ASP A 502 24.30 4.51 3.34
C ASP A 502 25.71 4.81 3.82
N ASN A 503 25.86 5.39 5.01
CA ASN A 503 27.14 5.87 5.53
C ASN A 503 27.18 5.78 7.06
N ASN A 504 26.97 4.57 7.60
CA ASN A 504 27.26 4.37 9.01
C ASN A 504 28.79 4.31 9.18
N ALA A 505 29.39 5.18 10.01
CA ALA A 505 30.83 5.21 10.27
C ALA A 505 31.37 3.89 10.87
N ASP A 506 30.47 3.06 11.42
CA ASP A 506 30.76 1.70 11.91
C ASP A 506 30.62 0.62 10.82
N PHE A 507 30.26 0.97 9.58
CA PHE A 507 29.90 0.03 8.51
C PHE A 507 30.47 0.44 7.15
N VAL A 508 31.30 -0.41 6.54
CA VAL A 508 31.74 -0.22 5.16
C VAL A 508 30.75 -0.91 4.22
N GLY A 509 29.86 -0.13 3.61
CA GLY A 509 28.91 -0.56 2.58
C GLY A 509 27.52 -0.87 3.14
N GLY A 510 26.65 0.15 3.21
CA GLY A 510 25.25 0.08 3.69
C GLY A 510 24.40 -1.07 3.13
N GLY A 511 23.27 -1.35 3.79
CA GLY A 511 22.31 -2.36 3.35
C GLY A 511 21.87 -2.17 1.89
N THR A 512 21.76 -3.25 1.13
CA THR A 512 21.24 -3.18 -0.23
C THR A 512 19.76 -2.81 -0.26
N PHE A 513 19.29 -2.42 -1.44
CA PHE A 513 17.89 -2.20 -1.70
C PHE A 513 17.01 -3.41 -1.34
N ASP A 514 17.41 -4.61 -1.78
CA ASP A 514 16.70 -5.86 -1.50
C ASP A 514 16.69 -6.17 0.00
N GLN A 515 17.78 -5.88 0.72
CA GLN A 515 17.84 -6.06 2.16
C GLN A 515 16.87 -5.15 2.92
N ARG A 516 16.76 -3.87 2.52
CA ARG A 516 15.78 -2.94 3.10
C ARG A 516 14.34 -3.36 2.82
N TYR A 517 14.06 -3.82 1.60
CA TYR A 517 12.77 -4.40 1.24
C TYR A 517 12.38 -5.52 2.20
N GLU A 518 13.30 -6.46 2.47
CA GLU A 518 13.01 -7.61 3.31
C GLU A 518 12.83 -7.23 4.79
N VAL A 519 13.60 -6.26 5.28
CA VAL A 519 13.46 -5.75 6.66
C VAL A 519 12.12 -5.07 6.84
N ILE A 520 11.78 -4.09 5.98
CA ILE A 520 10.55 -3.31 6.14
C ILE A 520 9.32 -4.23 6.05
N SER A 521 9.26 -5.09 5.04
CA SER A 521 8.13 -6.01 4.86
C SER A 521 7.98 -6.99 6.03
N THR A 522 9.07 -7.54 6.54
CA THR A 522 9.04 -8.47 7.67
C THR A 522 8.60 -7.79 8.98
N ILE A 523 9.10 -6.60 9.26
CA ILE A 523 8.77 -5.86 10.49
C ILE A 523 7.30 -5.42 10.48
N LEU A 524 6.77 -5.00 9.32
CA LEU A 524 5.34 -4.72 9.17
C LEU A 524 4.47 -5.92 9.51
N GLN A 525 4.83 -7.12 9.01
CA GLN A 525 4.03 -8.33 9.20
C GLN A 525 4.13 -8.89 10.63
N TYR A 526 5.35 -8.99 11.18
CA TYR A 526 5.62 -9.76 12.40
C TYR A 526 5.92 -8.93 13.65
N GLN A 527 6.08 -7.61 13.54
CA GLN A 527 6.13 -6.74 14.72
C GLN A 527 4.93 -5.80 14.77
N VAL A 528 4.66 -5.04 13.70
CA VAL A 528 3.59 -4.05 13.69
C VAL A 528 2.23 -4.73 13.77
N VAL A 529 1.86 -5.48 12.74
CA VAL A 529 0.55 -6.14 12.68
C VAL A 529 0.42 -7.21 13.76
N HIS A 530 1.45 -8.03 13.96
CA HIS A 530 1.37 -9.11 14.95
C HIS A 530 1.20 -8.61 16.38
N LEU A 531 1.96 -7.61 16.83
CA LEU A 531 1.79 -7.10 18.20
C LEU A 531 0.44 -6.40 18.37
N TYR A 532 -0.01 -5.68 17.33
CA TYR A 532 -1.31 -5.04 17.36
C TYR A 532 -2.45 -6.08 17.43
N LEU A 533 -2.36 -7.15 16.64
CA LEU A 533 -3.26 -8.31 16.73
C LEU A 533 -3.29 -8.95 18.12
N LEU A 534 -2.14 -9.05 18.80
CA LEU A 534 -2.09 -9.53 20.19
C LEU A 534 -2.86 -8.60 21.14
N ALA A 535 -2.81 -7.29 20.92
CA ALA A 535 -3.58 -6.32 21.69
C ALA A 535 -5.09 -6.47 21.42
N GLU A 536 -5.50 -6.64 20.16
CA GLU A 536 -6.91 -6.88 19.79
C GLU A 536 -7.47 -8.18 20.40
N ILE A 537 -6.63 -9.22 20.48
CA ILE A 537 -7.03 -10.48 21.13
C ILE A 537 -7.32 -10.27 22.62
N GLU A 538 -6.46 -9.53 23.33
CA GLU A 538 -6.68 -9.23 24.75
C GLU A 538 -7.86 -8.26 24.93
N ASP A 539 -8.09 -7.35 23.98
CA ASP A 539 -9.24 -6.47 24.01
C ASP A 539 -10.57 -7.22 23.87
N ALA A 540 -10.65 -8.17 22.94
CA ALA A 540 -11.83 -9.02 22.81
C ALA A 540 -12.17 -9.78 24.11
N VAL A 541 -11.17 -10.09 24.96
CA VAL A 541 -11.41 -10.67 26.29
C VAL A 541 -12.01 -9.63 27.23
N GLU A 542 -11.46 -8.41 27.25
CA GLU A 542 -12.02 -7.32 28.06
C GLU A 542 -13.46 -7.01 27.68
N ASP A 543 -13.76 -6.92 26.38
CA ASP A 543 -15.09 -6.72 25.82
C ASP A 543 -16.07 -7.81 26.22
N CYS A 544 -15.63 -9.08 26.15
CA CYS A 544 -16.42 -10.20 26.64
C CYS A 544 -16.80 -9.99 28.12
N ILE A 545 -15.83 -9.63 28.97
CA ILE A 545 -16.03 -9.44 30.41
C ILE A 545 -16.94 -8.25 30.70
N LYS A 546 -16.79 -7.14 29.96
CA LYS A 546 -17.63 -5.94 30.06
C LYS A 546 -19.04 -6.15 29.50
N GLN A 547 -19.23 -7.21 28.71
CA GLN A 547 -20.42 -7.49 27.92
C GLN A 547 -20.72 -6.45 26.83
N ASP A 548 -19.67 -5.81 26.31
CA ASP A 548 -19.76 -4.83 25.23
C ASP A 548 -18.77 -5.22 24.14
N VAL A 549 -19.25 -5.93 23.12
CA VAL A 549 -18.42 -6.49 22.04
C VAL A 549 -18.31 -5.56 20.84
N THR A 550 -18.89 -4.37 20.95
CA THR A 550 -18.98 -3.35 19.88
C THR A 550 -18.33 -2.03 20.27
N ASP A 551 -17.68 -1.94 21.42
CA ASP A 551 -16.93 -0.76 21.88
C ASP A 551 -15.58 -0.61 21.12
N ASN A 552 -15.66 -0.67 19.78
CA ASN A 552 -14.53 -0.68 18.86
C ASN A 552 -14.75 0.34 17.73
N ASP A 553 -13.68 0.68 17.01
CA ASP A 553 -13.72 1.65 15.91
C ASP A 553 -14.74 1.25 14.83
N GLY A 554 -15.79 2.05 14.68
CA GLY A 554 -16.88 1.79 13.72
C GLY A 554 -17.90 0.76 14.23
N ASN A 555 -18.00 0.54 15.54
CA ASN A 555 -18.88 -0.44 16.18
C ASN A 555 -18.67 -1.88 15.69
N LEU A 556 -17.43 -2.21 15.32
CA LEU A 556 -17.08 -3.54 14.86
C LEU A 556 -17.08 -4.53 16.02
N HIS A 557 -17.35 -5.79 15.70
CA HIS A 557 -17.29 -6.87 16.67
C HIS A 557 -15.83 -7.20 16.93
N SER A 558 -15.31 -7.02 18.15
CA SER A 558 -13.86 -7.17 18.47
C SER A 558 -13.26 -8.49 17.98
N TRP A 559 -14.01 -9.60 18.10
CA TRP A 559 -13.53 -10.89 17.58
C TRP A 559 -13.43 -10.99 16.05
N ASP A 560 -14.25 -10.24 15.30
CA ASP A 560 -14.14 -10.20 13.85
C ASP A 560 -12.92 -9.37 13.41
N GLU A 561 -12.48 -8.39 14.20
CA GLU A 561 -11.23 -7.64 13.94
C GLU A 561 -10.01 -8.54 14.09
N VAL A 562 -10.01 -9.42 15.11
CA VAL A 562 -8.98 -10.47 15.26
C VAL A 562 -8.92 -11.35 14.01
N ALA A 563 -10.08 -11.81 13.50
CA ALA A 563 -10.12 -12.60 12.27
C ALA A 563 -9.59 -11.82 11.06
N ALA A 564 -9.93 -10.54 10.93
CA ALA A 564 -9.46 -9.65 9.87
C ALA A 564 -7.93 -9.52 9.85
N LEU A 565 -7.29 -9.33 11.01
CA LEU A 565 -5.83 -9.20 11.15
C LEU A 565 -5.07 -10.52 11.05
N VAL A 566 -5.72 -11.66 11.32
CA VAL A 566 -5.13 -12.98 11.10
C VAL A 566 -5.13 -13.35 9.62
N ILE A 567 -6.26 -13.13 8.93
CA ILE A 567 -6.53 -13.66 7.59
C ILE A 567 -6.12 -12.67 6.50
N GLY A 568 -6.58 -11.42 6.60
CA GLY A 568 -6.38 -10.39 5.57
C GLY A 568 -7.33 -10.51 4.37
N SER A 569 -7.59 -9.38 3.71
CA SER A 569 -8.52 -9.30 2.58
C SER A 569 -8.06 -10.09 1.33
N LEU A 570 -6.75 -10.26 1.16
CA LEU A 570 -6.14 -10.85 -0.04
C LEU A 570 -6.28 -12.38 -0.11
N GLU A 571 -6.60 -13.05 1.00
CA GLU A 571 -6.88 -14.49 1.01
C GLU A 571 -8.18 -14.82 0.25
N GLY A 572 -9.16 -13.91 0.29
CA GLY A 572 -10.48 -14.10 -0.29
C GLY A 572 -11.32 -15.15 0.46
N ALA A 573 -12.45 -15.56 -0.12
CA ALA A 573 -13.48 -16.32 0.62
C ALA A 573 -13.32 -17.85 0.67
N GLY A 574 -12.44 -18.43 -0.14
CA GLY A 574 -12.38 -19.89 -0.30
C GLY A 574 -11.66 -20.63 0.82
N GLN A 575 -11.90 -21.94 0.94
CA GLN A 575 -11.21 -22.84 1.87
C GLN A 575 -9.68 -22.70 1.80
N GLY A 576 -9.05 -22.61 2.96
CA GLY A 576 -7.61 -22.44 3.08
C GLY A 576 -7.09 -21.07 2.61
N GLY A 577 -7.99 -20.16 2.20
CA GLY A 577 -7.66 -18.84 1.67
C GLY A 577 -7.26 -18.87 0.18
N SER A 578 -6.26 -18.08 -0.18
CA SER A 578 -5.80 -18.01 -1.55
C SER A 578 -4.96 -19.23 -1.91
N LYS A 579 -5.29 -19.86 -3.05
CA LYS A 579 -4.48 -20.94 -3.63
C LYS A 579 -3.12 -20.48 -4.16
N ASP A 580 -2.94 -19.17 -4.29
CA ASP A 580 -1.66 -18.59 -4.68
C ASP A 580 -1.08 -17.83 -3.50
N PHE A 581 -0.05 -18.41 -2.88
CA PHE A 581 0.58 -17.85 -1.70
C PHE A 581 1.18 -16.45 -1.95
N ARG A 582 1.32 -15.97 -3.19
CA ARG A 582 1.75 -14.59 -3.44
C ARG A 582 0.73 -13.54 -3.03
N ASP A 583 -0.53 -13.92 -2.81
CA ASP A 583 -1.60 -12.98 -2.51
C ASP A 583 -1.52 -12.44 -1.08
N GLY A 584 -1.78 -13.25 -0.05
CA GLY A 584 -1.94 -12.73 1.31
C GLY A 584 -0.65 -12.24 1.96
N GLN A 585 -0.82 -11.28 2.88
CA GLN A 585 0.29 -10.67 3.63
C GLN A 585 0.25 -10.95 5.14
N PHE A 586 -0.85 -11.46 5.69
CA PHE A 586 -0.99 -11.73 7.13
C PHE A 586 -0.67 -13.18 7.50
N ILE A 587 -0.80 -13.49 8.80
CA ILE A 587 -0.36 -14.74 9.44
C ILE A 587 -0.89 -15.97 8.71
N TRP A 588 -2.15 -15.94 8.25
CA TRP A 588 -2.75 -17.04 7.48
C TRP A 588 -1.93 -17.40 6.24
N SER A 589 -1.60 -16.40 5.41
CA SER A 589 -0.77 -16.59 4.21
C SER A 589 0.64 -17.02 4.54
N LEU A 590 1.20 -16.46 5.61
CA LEU A 590 2.56 -16.73 6.06
C LEU A 590 2.69 -18.17 6.57
N ALA A 591 1.68 -18.67 7.27
CA ALA A 591 1.56 -20.08 7.65
C ALA A 591 1.48 -20.99 6.43
N ASN A 592 0.63 -20.66 5.45
CA ASN A 592 0.52 -21.40 4.19
C ASN A 592 1.84 -21.47 3.42
N LYS A 593 2.62 -20.37 3.40
CA LYS A 593 3.95 -20.35 2.78
C LYS A 593 4.93 -21.28 3.48
N MET A 594 4.99 -21.21 4.81
CA MET A 594 5.94 -22.00 5.59
C MET A 594 5.56 -23.47 5.66
N SER A 595 4.26 -23.80 5.65
CA SER A 595 3.81 -25.18 5.78
C SER A 595 4.29 -26.09 4.64
N VAL A 596 4.47 -25.54 3.43
CA VAL A 596 5.03 -26.26 2.29
C VAL A 596 6.50 -26.64 2.54
N ASP A 597 7.30 -25.72 3.07
CA ASP A 597 8.73 -25.97 3.33
C ASP A 597 8.94 -26.95 4.49
N PHE A 598 8.06 -26.92 5.49
CA PHE A 598 8.17 -27.72 6.72
C PHE A 598 7.38 -29.03 6.69
N GLY A 599 6.67 -29.32 5.59
CA GLY A 599 5.81 -30.49 5.46
C GLY A 599 4.67 -30.51 6.47
N SER A 600 4.18 -29.33 6.88
CA SER A 600 3.12 -29.15 7.90
C SER A 600 1.80 -28.68 7.29
N ALA A 601 1.48 -29.20 6.11
CA ALA A 601 0.28 -28.87 5.34
C ALA A 601 -0.63 -30.10 5.16
N GLU A 602 -1.94 -29.88 5.16
CA GLU A 602 -2.97 -30.88 4.85
C GLU A 602 -4.00 -30.23 3.91
N ASP A 603 -4.54 -30.99 2.96
CA ASP A 603 -5.50 -30.51 1.96
C ASP A 603 -5.10 -29.24 1.18
N GLY A 604 -3.79 -28.98 1.08
CA GLY A 604 -3.23 -27.86 0.32
C GLY A 604 -3.04 -26.56 1.09
N PHE A 605 -3.26 -26.55 2.41
CA PHE A 605 -3.01 -25.39 3.28
C PHE A 605 -2.42 -25.81 4.63
N ALA A 606 -1.99 -24.85 5.45
CA ALA A 606 -1.26 -25.12 6.69
C ALA A 606 -2.14 -25.79 7.76
N LEU A 607 -1.64 -26.82 8.44
CA LEU A 607 -2.31 -27.47 9.57
C LEU A 607 -2.68 -26.48 10.69
N VAL A 608 -1.82 -25.48 10.91
CA VAL A 608 -2.08 -24.43 11.90
C VAL A 608 -3.27 -23.54 11.50
N ASN A 609 -3.51 -23.34 10.21
CA ASN A 609 -4.65 -22.53 9.74
C ASN A 609 -5.98 -23.27 10.00
N SER A 610 -6.03 -24.59 9.85
CA SER A 610 -7.21 -25.39 10.23
C SER A 610 -7.54 -25.21 11.72
N GLU A 611 -6.53 -25.24 12.60
CA GLU A 611 -6.73 -25.00 14.03
C GLU A 611 -7.14 -23.54 14.32
N ILE A 612 -6.54 -22.57 13.62
CA ILE A 612 -6.93 -21.16 13.74
C ILE A 612 -8.41 -20.99 13.37
N GLU A 613 -8.86 -21.58 12.27
CA GLU A 613 -10.26 -21.53 11.84
C GLU A 613 -11.21 -22.08 12.91
N ASP A 614 -10.92 -23.27 13.45
CA ASP A 614 -11.70 -23.89 14.52
C ASP A 614 -11.78 -22.97 15.75
N LEU A 615 -10.67 -22.32 16.12
CA LEU A 615 -10.60 -21.38 17.25
C LEU A 615 -11.36 -20.09 16.96
N LEU A 616 -11.33 -19.58 15.73
CA LEU A 616 -12.10 -18.39 15.36
C LEU A 616 -13.60 -18.66 15.47
N TYR A 617 -14.09 -19.81 15.00
CA TYR A 617 -15.50 -20.18 15.17
C TYR A 617 -15.90 -20.48 16.61
N ALA A 618 -15.04 -21.18 17.37
CA ALA A 618 -15.26 -21.43 18.78
C ALA A 618 -15.33 -20.12 19.58
N GLY A 619 -14.36 -19.23 19.34
CA GLY A 619 -14.29 -17.91 19.98
C GLY A 619 -15.52 -17.07 19.67
N LYS A 620 -15.96 -17.07 18.40
CA LYS A 620 -17.17 -16.38 17.96
C LYS A 620 -18.41 -16.87 18.72
N GLY A 621 -18.58 -18.18 18.87
CA GLY A 621 -19.70 -18.75 19.63
C GLY A 621 -19.65 -18.36 21.11
N MET A 622 -18.47 -18.43 21.73
CA MET A 622 -18.28 -18.15 23.16
C MET A 622 -18.51 -16.68 23.50
N ILE A 623 -17.93 -15.76 22.72
CA ILE A 623 -18.07 -14.32 22.95
C ILE A 623 -19.52 -13.85 22.74
N GLN A 624 -20.26 -14.44 21.78
CA GLN A 624 -21.69 -14.19 21.59
C GLN A 624 -22.55 -14.62 22.78
N SER A 625 -22.12 -15.66 23.50
CA SER A 625 -22.78 -16.13 24.73
C SER A 625 -22.21 -15.51 26.02
N TYR A 626 -21.21 -14.63 25.91
CA TYR A 626 -20.44 -14.09 27.04
C TYR A 626 -19.83 -15.17 27.95
N ASP A 627 -19.42 -16.31 27.38
CA ASP A 627 -18.68 -17.37 28.10
C ASP A 627 -17.19 -17.04 28.14
N CYS A 628 -16.85 -15.99 28.89
CA CYS A 628 -15.51 -15.42 28.86
C CYS A 628 -14.44 -16.34 29.47
N ALA A 629 -14.83 -17.28 30.32
CA ALA A 629 -13.92 -18.24 30.93
C ALA A 629 -13.38 -19.25 29.90
N ASP A 630 -14.26 -19.79 29.06
CA ASP A 630 -13.86 -20.69 27.97
C ASP A 630 -13.27 -19.90 26.79
N PHE A 631 -13.78 -18.70 26.51
CA PHE A 631 -13.18 -17.79 25.53
C PHE A 631 -11.71 -17.49 25.84
N THR A 632 -11.36 -17.25 27.11
CA THR A 632 -9.97 -17.01 27.54
C THR A 632 -9.02 -18.19 27.19
N LYS A 633 -9.54 -19.42 27.15
CA LYS A 633 -8.75 -20.59 26.72
C LYS A 633 -8.54 -20.60 25.21
N VAL A 634 -9.57 -20.26 24.45
CA VAL A 634 -9.52 -20.13 22.98
C VAL A 634 -8.51 -19.07 22.56
N VAL A 635 -8.59 -17.87 23.13
CA VAL A 635 -7.65 -16.78 22.80
C VAL A 635 -6.21 -17.13 23.18
N THR A 636 -5.99 -17.78 24.33
CA THR A 636 -4.66 -18.23 24.75
C THR A 636 -4.07 -19.22 23.76
N ARG A 637 -4.90 -20.17 23.28
CA ARG A 637 -4.48 -21.14 22.28
C ARG A 637 -4.16 -20.47 20.95
N LEU A 638 -5.03 -19.58 20.47
CA LEU A 638 -4.85 -18.81 19.23
C LEU A 638 -3.55 -18.01 19.27
N ARG A 639 -3.36 -17.22 20.33
CA ARG A 639 -2.15 -16.43 20.59
C ARG A 639 -0.87 -17.24 20.45
N ASN A 640 -0.84 -18.45 21.02
CA ASN A 640 0.34 -19.29 21.01
C ASN A 640 0.63 -19.86 19.61
N ILE A 641 -0.37 -20.42 18.93
CA ILE A 641 -0.15 -21.11 17.64
C ILE A 641 0.19 -20.16 16.50
N MET A 642 -0.22 -18.88 16.59
CA MET A 642 0.15 -17.86 15.61
C MET A 642 1.65 -17.54 15.54
N LEU A 643 2.44 -17.98 16.53
CA LEU A 643 3.91 -17.85 16.51
C LEU A 643 4.59 -18.90 15.62
N ILE A 644 3.87 -19.95 15.21
CA ILE A 644 4.44 -21.06 14.45
C ILE A 644 5.09 -20.60 13.12
N PRO A 645 4.43 -19.77 12.28
CA PRO A 645 5.03 -19.29 11.04
C PRO A 645 6.29 -18.44 11.28
N LEU A 646 6.36 -17.72 12.42
CA LEU A 646 7.55 -16.95 12.80
C LEU A 646 8.71 -17.87 13.20
N ILE A 647 8.44 -18.90 14.01
CA ILE A 647 9.44 -19.92 14.39
C ILE A 647 9.98 -20.63 13.15
N GLN A 648 9.08 -21.09 12.27
CA GLN A 648 9.43 -21.69 10.99
C GLN A 648 10.29 -20.75 10.14
N SER A 649 9.96 -19.46 10.09
CA SER A 649 10.73 -18.46 9.34
C SER A 649 12.16 -18.30 9.89
N VAL A 650 12.35 -18.21 11.20
CA VAL A 650 13.70 -18.13 11.80
C VAL A 650 14.52 -19.37 11.45
N ILE A 651 13.94 -20.58 11.58
CA ILE A 651 14.61 -21.84 11.27
C ILE A 651 14.98 -21.92 9.78
N LYS A 652 14.05 -21.56 8.89
CA LYS A 652 14.29 -21.55 7.44
C LYS A 652 15.39 -20.58 7.04
N TYR A 653 15.44 -19.40 7.65
CA TYR A 653 16.51 -18.45 7.32
C TYR A 653 17.84 -18.81 8.00
N ALA A 654 17.83 -19.59 9.09
CA ALA A 654 19.05 -20.18 9.62
C ALA A 654 19.74 -21.10 8.59
N THR A 655 18.99 -21.95 7.88
CA THR A 655 19.57 -22.80 6.82
C THR A 655 20.07 -21.99 5.63
N LYS A 656 19.40 -20.89 5.28
CA LYS A 656 19.83 -20.02 4.17
C LYS A 656 21.04 -19.16 4.50
N MET A 657 21.23 -18.83 5.77
CA MET A 657 22.31 -17.95 6.24
C MET A 657 23.58 -18.70 6.63
N GLU A 658 23.52 -20.03 6.77
CA GLU A 658 24.66 -20.85 7.21
C GLU A 658 25.94 -20.55 6.41
N GLY A 659 26.98 -20.14 7.13
CA GLY A 659 28.29 -19.84 6.55
C GLY A 659 28.40 -18.52 5.78
N LEU A 660 27.33 -17.72 5.69
CA LEU A 660 27.41 -16.39 5.09
C LEU A 660 28.18 -15.43 6.00
N SER A 661 28.99 -14.54 5.41
CA SER A 661 29.63 -13.43 6.13
C SER A 661 28.60 -12.45 6.69
N TYR A 662 28.91 -11.81 7.82
CA TYR A 662 28.12 -10.69 8.36
C TYR A 662 28.02 -9.48 7.41
N GLU A 663 28.93 -9.37 6.45
CA GLU A 663 28.95 -8.34 5.41
C GLU A 663 28.23 -8.78 4.11
N SER A 664 27.58 -9.95 4.11
CA SER A 664 26.89 -10.45 2.93
C SER A 664 25.71 -9.54 2.54
N ASN A 665 25.62 -9.23 1.25
CA ASN A 665 24.54 -8.48 0.63
C ASN A 665 23.32 -9.36 0.26
N ALA A 666 23.33 -10.63 0.65
CA ALA A 666 22.20 -11.53 0.42
C ALA A 666 20.94 -11.02 1.14
N ASP A 667 19.80 -11.08 0.44
CA ASP A 667 18.46 -10.83 0.97
C ASP A 667 18.15 -11.71 2.20
N ALA A 668 18.64 -12.95 2.19
CA ALA A 668 18.46 -13.91 3.27
C ALA A 668 19.00 -13.44 4.61
N VAL A 669 20.10 -12.65 4.63
CA VAL A 669 20.67 -12.10 5.87
C VAL A 669 19.69 -11.12 6.51
N ALA A 670 19.24 -10.12 5.74
CA ALA A 670 18.34 -9.09 6.24
C ALA A 670 17.00 -9.67 6.69
N LYS A 671 16.49 -10.64 5.94
CA LYS A 671 15.25 -11.35 6.26
C LYS A 671 15.36 -12.21 7.51
N GLY A 672 16.42 -13.01 7.64
CA GLY A 672 16.61 -13.86 8.81
C GLY A 672 16.84 -13.06 10.08
N GLU A 673 17.56 -11.94 9.99
CA GLU A 673 17.72 -11.03 11.13
C GLU A 673 16.42 -10.32 11.47
N ALA A 674 15.63 -9.87 10.49
CA ALA A 674 14.32 -9.28 10.75
C ALA A 674 13.39 -10.28 11.47
N PHE A 675 13.27 -11.53 10.99
CA PHE A 675 12.49 -12.56 11.68
C PHE A 675 13.00 -12.81 13.10
N THR A 676 14.32 -12.84 13.27
CA THR A 676 14.95 -13.04 14.58
C THR A 676 14.60 -11.90 15.53
N LEU A 677 14.65 -10.65 15.07
CA LEU A 677 14.26 -9.48 15.86
C LEU A 677 12.77 -9.47 16.23
N CYS A 678 11.90 -10.05 15.41
CA CYS A 678 10.49 -10.28 15.76
C CYS A 678 10.33 -11.38 16.83
N ALA A 679 11.14 -12.43 16.79
CA ALA A 679 10.95 -13.60 17.64
C ALA A 679 11.65 -13.48 19.01
N LEU A 680 12.82 -12.87 19.06
CA LEU A 680 13.69 -12.84 20.25
C LEU A 680 13.02 -12.29 21.52
N PRO A 681 12.26 -11.17 21.48
CA PRO A 681 11.60 -10.66 22.68
C PRO A 681 10.68 -11.69 23.34
N ILE A 682 9.91 -12.44 22.53
CA ILE A 682 9.01 -13.49 22.99
C ILE A 682 9.79 -14.69 23.51
N ILE A 683 10.81 -15.14 22.78
CA ILE A 683 11.62 -16.30 23.18
C ILE A 683 12.36 -16.01 24.49
N TYR A 684 12.93 -14.82 24.64
CA TYR A 684 13.69 -14.43 25.83
C TYR A 684 12.82 -14.43 27.10
N HIS A 685 11.51 -14.18 26.97
CA HIS A 685 10.55 -14.31 28.07
C HIS A 685 10.46 -15.76 28.59
N TYR A 686 10.51 -16.76 27.70
CA TYR A 686 10.36 -18.19 28.04
C TYR A 686 11.69 -18.93 28.25
N ASP A 687 12.72 -18.66 27.44
CA ASP A 687 14.02 -19.33 27.49
C ASP A 687 15.16 -18.38 27.11
N LYS A 688 15.81 -17.82 28.14
CA LYS A 688 16.96 -16.92 27.97
C LYS A 688 18.17 -17.61 27.32
N ASP A 689 18.37 -18.89 27.58
CA ASP A 689 19.51 -19.63 27.00
C ASP A 689 19.26 -19.90 25.52
N GLY A 690 18.05 -20.32 25.16
CA GLY A 690 17.63 -20.48 23.77
C GLY A 690 17.69 -19.16 22.99
N ALA A 691 17.15 -18.08 23.57
CA ALA A 691 17.25 -16.75 22.97
C ALA A 691 18.70 -16.33 22.70
N LYS A 692 19.63 -16.63 23.62
CA LYS A 692 21.05 -16.35 23.43
C LYS A 692 21.66 -17.14 22.27
N VAL A 693 21.34 -18.43 22.13
CA VAL A 693 21.81 -19.26 21.00
C VAL A 693 21.32 -18.66 19.67
N ILE A 694 20.04 -18.28 19.61
CA ILE A 694 19.44 -17.66 18.43
C ILE A 694 20.11 -16.31 18.13
N GLU A 695 20.25 -15.42 19.11
CA GLU A 695 20.88 -14.11 18.94
C GLU A 695 22.34 -14.23 18.46
N MET A 696 23.10 -15.20 18.99
CA MET A 696 24.50 -15.40 18.59
C MET A 696 24.64 -15.96 17.17
N ASN A 697 23.72 -16.82 16.73
CA ASN A 697 23.78 -17.45 15.40
C ASN A 697 23.14 -16.59 14.30
N MET A 698 22.03 -15.92 14.61
CA MET A 698 21.20 -15.26 13.61
C MET A 698 21.47 -13.77 13.49
N LEU A 699 21.95 -13.09 14.54
CA LEU A 699 22.24 -11.65 14.48
C LEU A 699 23.74 -11.38 14.36
N SER A 700 24.09 -10.46 13.46
CA SER A 700 25.43 -9.86 13.44
C SER A 700 25.70 -9.11 14.76
N PRO A 701 26.97 -9.04 15.22
CA PRO A 701 27.35 -8.32 16.43
C PRO A 701 26.89 -6.85 16.47
N LEU A 702 26.71 -6.23 15.30
CA LEU A 702 26.23 -4.85 15.16
C LEU A 702 24.72 -4.70 15.43
N THR A 703 23.97 -5.80 15.39
CA THR A 703 22.51 -5.86 15.57
C THR A 703 22.12 -6.37 16.95
N ARG A 704 23.06 -6.99 17.67
CA ARG A 704 22.83 -7.54 19.01
C ARG A 704 22.59 -6.40 19.99
N SER A 705 21.44 -6.40 20.66
CA SER A 705 21.14 -5.41 21.70
C SER A 705 21.65 -5.85 23.08
N ARG A 706 21.79 -7.17 23.34
CA ARG A 706 22.09 -7.69 24.69
C ARG A 706 23.43 -8.45 24.80
N PHE A 707 23.95 -9.06 23.73
CA PHE A 707 25.20 -9.84 23.80
C PHE A 707 26.27 -9.36 22.79
N ASN A 708 27.16 -8.48 23.24
CA ASN A 708 28.31 -8.02 22.42
C ASN A 708 29.62 -8.65 22.92
N PRO A 709 30.07 -9.79 22.37
CA PRO A 709 31.44 -10.24 22.57
C PRO A 709 32.38 -9.38 21.70
N LYS A 710 33.37 -8.75 22.35
CA LYS A 710 34.51 -8.12 21.64
C LYS A 710 35.25 -9.19 20.83
N LEU A 711 34.98 -9.30 19.53
CA LEU A 711 35.65 -10.26 18.66
C LEU A 711 36.55 -9.51 17.66
N LYS A 712 37.85 -9.53 17.94
CA LYS A 712 38.91 -9.12 17.01
C LYS A 712 39.55 -10.37 16.41
N GLY A 713 39.56 -10.48 15.08
CA GLY A 713 40.52 -11.31 14.35
C GLY A 713 40.08 -12.71 13.88
N THR A 714 38.79 -13.03 13.86
CA THR A 714 38.25 -14.25 13.22
C THR A 714 37.17 -13.89 12.21
N GLN A 715 37.17 -14.58 11.07
CA GLN A 715 36.14 -14.44 10.03
C GLN A 715 34.82 -14.93 10.63
N MET A 716 33.88 -14.02 10.88
CA MET A 716 32.64 -14.34 11.57
C MET A 716 31.51 -14.54 10.57
N THR A 717 30.83 -15.67 10.70
CA THR A 717 29.76 -16.08 9.80
C THR A 717 28.46 -16.22 10.57
N TYR A 718 27.33 -16.18 9.87
CA TYR A 718 26.04 -16.53 10.45
C TYR A 718 25.95 -18.04 10.67
N VAL A 719 25.21 -18.42 11.72
CA VAL A 719 24.80 -19.79 12.04
C VAL A 719 26.00 -20.76 12.21
N GLU A 720 27.01 -20.34 12.98
CA GLU A 720 28.23 -21.12 13.22
C GLU A 720 27.97 -22.44 13.96
N GLU A 721 26.95 -22.49 14.82
CA GLU A 721 26.55 -23.72 15.54
C GLU A 721 25.66 -24.65 14.69
N GLY A 722 25.33 -24.23 13.47
CA GLY A 722 24.48 -24.96 12.53
C GLY A 722 22.97 -24.70 12.72
N PRO A 723 22.15 -24.86 11.67
CA PRO A 723 20.71 -24.58 11.73
C PRO A 723 19.95 -25.42 12.76
N GLN A 724 20.40 -26.64 13.03
CA GLN A 724 19.80 -27.49 14.08
C GLN A 724 19.96 -26.88 15.48
N ALA A 725 21.05 -26.19 15.78
CA ALA A 725 21.22 -25.53 17.09
C ALA A 725 20.21 -24.40 17.26
N VAL A 726 19.90 -23.67 16.18
CA VAL A 726 18.84 -22.65 16.16
C VAL A 726 17.46 -23.30 16.35
N ALA A 727 17.18 -24.42 15.70
CA ALA A 727 15.92 -25.15 15.88
C ALA A 727 15.76 -25.71 17.31
N ASP A 728 16.81 -26.30 17.88
CA ASP A 728 16.84 -26.84 19.24
C ASP A 728 16.63 -25.75 20.29
N ALA A 729 17.09 -24.52 20.02
CA ALA A 729 16.92 -23.37 20.91
C ALA A 729 15.45 -22.95 21.11
N PHE A 730 14.53 -23.35 20.21
CA PHE A 730 13.10 -23.11 20.38
C PHE A 730 12.40 -24.12 21.30
N TRP A 731 13.05 -25.24 21.65
CA TRP A 731 12.39 -26.38 22.30
C TRP A 731 11.67 -26.03 23.61
N LYS A 732 12.31 -25.26 24.51
CA LYS A 732 11.68 -24.89 25.79
C LYS A 732 10.50 -23.94 25.58
N THR A 733 10.63 -22.98 24.66
CA THR A 733 9.57 -22.05 24.29
C THR A 733 8.38 -22.79 23.69
N MET A 734 8.60 -23.72 22.76
CA MET A 734 7.55 -24.56 22.18
C MET A 734 6.80 -25.37 23.24
N ARG A 735 7.51 -25.93 24.23
CA ARG A 735 6.85 -26.64 25.34
C ARG A 735 6.06 -25.72 26.26
N ALA A 736 6.59 -24.53 26.57
CA ALA A 736 5.91 -23.56 27.42
C ALA A 736 4.61 -23.04 26.79
N LEU A 737 4.60 -22.91 25.45
CA LEU A 737 3.47 -22.45 24.66
C LEU A 737 2.53 -23.57 24.17
N GLU A 738 2.84 -24.83 24.51
CA GLU A 738 2.10 -26.02 24.08
C GLU A 738 1.98 -26.14 22.55
N LEU A 739 3.04 -25.77 21.81
CA LEU A 739 3.07 -25.83 20.35
C LEU A 739 3.29 -27.28 19.87
N PRO A 740 2.33 -27.88 19.16
CA PRO A 740 2.49 -29.24 18.67
C PRO A 740 3.57 -29.31 17.59
N SER A 741 4.52 -30.24 17.73
CA SER A 741 5.56 -30.54 16.74
C SER A 741 5.01 -30.72 15.32
N ARG A 742 3.84 -31.35 15.18
CA ARG A 742 3.17 -31.55 13.87
C ARG A 742 2.82 -30.25 13.15
N PHE A 743 2.54 -29.17 13.89
CA PHE A 743 2.20 -27.87 13.30
C PHE A 743 3.45 -27.10 12.89
N VAL A 744 4.56 -27.27 13.62
CA VAL A 744 5.85 -26.68 13.26
C VAL A 744 6.51 -27.42 12.10
N GLY A 745 6.36 -28.76 12.06
CA GLY A 745 6.97 -29.60 11.03
C GLY A 745 8.49 -29.69 11.15
N SER A 746 9.14 -30.04 10.06
CA SER A 746 10.60 -30.20 9.97
C SER A 746 11.11 -29.70 8.64
N LEU A 747 12.28 -29.06 8.63
CA LEU A 747 12.98 -28.65 7.42
C LEU A 747 14.21 -29.53 7.23
N ASP A 748 14.62 -29.78 5.98
CA ASP A 748 15.87 -30.48 5.74
C ASP A 748 17.04 -29.71 6.39
N GLY A 749 17.87 -30.42 7.17
CA GLY A 749 18.94 -29.83 7.98
C GLY A 749 18.52 -29.19 9.31
N ALA A 750 17.23 -29.06 9.64
CA ALA A 750 16.76 -28.49 10.91
C ALA A 750 15.38 -29.04 11.33
N ASP A 751 15.37 -29.87 12.37
CA ASP A 751 14.15 -30.44 12.95
C ASP A 751 13.93 -29.97 14.40
N PRO A 752 12.97 -29.07 14.66
CA PRO A 752 12.69 -28.55 16.01
C PRO A 752 12.11 -29.61 16.97
N SER A 753 11.68 -30.77 16.47
CA SER A 753 11.12 -31.85 17.29
C SER A 753 12.17 -32.85 17.78
N LYS A 754 13.33 -32.87 17.12
CA LYS A 754 14.42 -33.84 17.36
C LYS A 754 14.93 -33.84 18.80
N LEU A 755 15.13 -32.67 19.41
CA LEU A 755 15.56 -32.58 20.80
C LEU A 755 14.52 -33.17 21.77
N GLY A 756 13.24 -33.05 21.43
CA GLY A 756 12.13 -33.64 22.17
C GLY A 756 12.15 -35.15 22.16
N GLU A 757 12.42 -35.76 21.00
CA GLU A 757 12.56 -37.21 20.87
C GLU A 757 13.74 -37.73 21.69
N ILE A 758 14.88 -37.02 21.67
CA ILE A 758 16.06 -37.37 22.47
C ILE A 758 15.77 -37.25 23.97
N ALA A 759 15.11 -36.16 24.40
CA ALA A 759 14.75 -35.94 25.80
C ALA A 759 13.70 -36.95 26.30
N GLY A 760 12.72 -37.29 25.46
CA GLY A 760 11.71 -38.32 25.72
C GLY A 760 12.28 -39.73 25.75
N SER A 761 13.25 -40.04 24.89
CA SER A 761 14.01 -41.30 24.93
C SER A 761 14.86 -41.39 26.21
N ALA A 762 15.52 -40.31 26.61
CA ALA A 762 16.31 -40.26 27.84
C ALA A 762 15.45 -40.36 29.13
N SER A 763 14.24 -39.79 29.13
CA SER A 763 13.29 -39.93 30.25
C SER A 763 12.69 -41.34 30.32
N ASN A 764 12.34 -41.95 29.18
CA ASN A 764 11.93 -43.35 29.10
C ASN A 764 13.04 -44.32 29.48
N MET A 765 14.30 -44.01 29.16
CA MET A 765 15.46 -44.78 29.59
C MET A 765 15.68 -44.67 31.11
N LYS A 766 15.49 -43.47 31.70
CA LYS A 766 15.48 -43.29 33.16
C LYS A 766 14.32 -44.01 33.84
N LEU A 767 13.13 -44.05 33.24
CA LEU A 767 11.98 -44.79 33.75
C LEU A 767 12.22 -46.31 33.68
N SER A 768 12.83 -46.79 32.59
CA SER A 768 13.27 -48.19 32.41
C SER A 768 14.35 -48.60 33.44
N LEU A 769 15.33 -47.72 33.73
CA LEU A 769 16.33 -47.94 34.78
C LEU A 769 15.72 -47.87 36.19
N ALA A 770 14.68 -47.07 36.42
CA ALA A 770 13.94 -47.05 37.69
C ALA A 770 13.07 -48.30 37.90
N THR A 771 12.56 -48.92 36.82
CA THR A 771 11.89 -50.24 36.89
C THR A 771 12.87 -51.41 37.04
N PHE A 772 14.12 -51.26 36.58
CA PHE A 772 15.18 -52.25 36.86
C PHE A 772 15.79 -52.11 38.27
N SER A 773 15.80 -50.91 38.86
CA SER A 773 16.32 -50.70 40.22
C SER A 773 15.38 -51.14 41.34
N THR A 774 14.11 -51.42 41.03
CA THR A 774 13.13 -51.98 41.98
C THR A 774 13.03 -53.51 41.96
N SER A 775 13.70 -54.19 41.00
CA SER A 775 13.71 -55.67 40.91
C SER A 775 15.04 -56.33 41.34
N VAL A 776 16.06 -55.55 41.73
CA VAL A 776 17.36 -56.08 42.21
C VAL A 776 17.61 -55.80 43.71
N ALA A 777 16.69 -55.12 44.40
CA ALA A 777 16.82 -54.81 45.83
C ALA A 777 16.16 -55.83 46.79
N ILE A 778 15.75 -57.03 46.34
CA ILE A 778 15.12 -58.08 47.19
C ILE A 778 15.90 -59.42 47.21
N SER A 779 17.14 -59.48 46.70
CA SER A 779 17.92 -60.75 46.72
C SER A 779 19.33 -60.69 47.30
N VAL A 780 19.67 -59.71 48.16
CA VAL A 780 21.01 -59.62 48.79
C VAL A 780 21.00 -59.50 50.33
N LEU A 781 19.91 -59.89 51.02
CA LEU A 781 19.85 -59.89 52.49
C LEU A 781 19.61 -61.27 53.14
N GLY A 782 20.01 -62.36 52.47
CA GLY A 782 19.70 -63.73 52.93
C GLY A 782 20.82 -64.76 52.91
N SER A 783 22.11 -64.39 52.87
CA SER A 783 23.20 -65.39 52.83
C SER A 783 24.51 -64.92 53.48
N LEU A 784 24.47 -64.57 54.77
CA LEU A 784 25.69 -64.39 55.57
C LEU A 784 25.46 -64.79 57.03
N TYR A 785 25.12 -66.07 57.24
CA TYR A 785 25.31 -66.77 58.51
C TYR A 785 25.38 -68.27 58.21
N LEU A 786 26.60 -68.79 58.03
CA LEU A 786 27.06 -70.15 58.42
C LEU A 786 28.49 -70.40 57.88
N PHE A 787 29.35 -70.89 58.80
CA PHE A 787 30.74 -71.38 58.65
C PHE A 787 31.86 -70.31 58.65
N PHE A 788 32.78 -70.18 59.62
CA PHE A 788 33.24 -71.02 60.76
C PHE A 788 33.94 -70.10 61.79
N GLY A 789 33.89 -70.44 63.09
CA GLY A 789 34.85 -69.96 64.10
C GLY A 789 34.24 -69.17 65.24
#